data_AF-A0A5N7BDG3-F1
#
_entry.id   AF-A0A5N7BDG3-F1
#
_cell.length_a   1.000
_cell.length_b   1.000
_cell.length_c   1.000
_cell.angle_alpha   90.00
_cell.angle_beta   90.00
_cell.angle_gamma   90.00
#
_symmetry.space_group_name_H-M   'P 1'
#
loop_
_entity.id
_entity.type
_entity.pdbx_description
1 polymer ?
#
loop_
_entity_poly.entity_id
_entity_poly.type
_entity_poly.pdbx_seq_one_letter_code
_entity_poly.pdbx_strand_id
1 'polypeptide(L)'
;MAPSGKGPDAEAHHGSVFSVSGPVVVAENMAGCAMYELCRVGKDQLVGEVIRIDGDKAAIQVYEETDGVTVGDPVQRTGKPLSVELGPGLMETIYDGIQRPLKAIYDQSKGIYIPRGIVVNALDREKKWDFTPGQYKVGDHITGGDIWGSVFENSLLNDHKILLPPRARGTITRIAGAGSYTVDEKLLEIEFNGKKSEFGMMQTWPVRVPRPVNEKVPSDAPFIVGQRVLDSLFPSVQGGTVCIPGAFGCGKTVISQSVSKFSNSDIIVYVGCGERGNEMAEVLMDFPELSIEIDGRKEPIMKRTCLVANTSNMPVAAREASIYTGITIAEYFRDQGKNVAMMADSSSRWAEALRELSGRLGEMPADQGFPAYLGSKLASFYERAGKSVALGSPERNGSVSIVGAVSPPGGDFSDPVTTSTLGIVQVFWGLDKKLAQRKHFPSINTSMSYSKYTTILDKFYEKNHPEFPRLRDQIRELLTKSEELDQVVQLVGKAALGDSDKIALDVAAMVKDDFLQQNGYSDYDQFCPLWKTEYMMKAFMGYHDEAQKAVAQGQNWAKVREATSDIQTTLRNMKFEVPDNQQEVSAKVRDPPPCSNSIDANAATAVHNPIDLPQIAVVGSQSSGKSSVLENIVGRDFLPRGSGIVTRRPLILQLINKPPAQANGVKDEKLDTTDSAANLDEYGEFLHIPGQKFHDFNKIREEIVRETESKVGRNAGISPAPINLRIYSPNVLTLTLVDLPGLTKVPVGDQPKDIEKQIRDMVLKYISKPNAIILAVTAANQDLANSDGLKLAREVDPEGQRTIGVLTKVDLMDEGTDVVDILAGRIIPLRLGYVPVVNRGQRDIENKRPISYALEHEKNFFENHKAYRNKSSYCGTPYLARKLNLILMMHIKQTLPDIKARISSSLQKYSAELSQLGDSMLGNSANIILNIITEFSNEYRTVLEGNNQELSSIELSGGARISFVFHELYSNGIKAVDPFDQVKDIDIRTILYNSSGSSPALFVGTTAFELIVKQQIKRLEDPSTKCISLVYDELVRILGQLLNKQLFRRYPMLKEKFHAVVISFFKKCMEPTNKIVRDLINMEACYINTGHPDFLNGHRAMTIVNERQAGSKPTQVDPKTGKPLPPRANSPSVDLTNAEGSSGSGFFGSFWASKNKKKMAAMEPPPPTLKASASLSERESTEVEVIKLLITSYFNIVKRTMIDMVPKAIMYMLVQFTKDEMQRELLENMYRNGELDELLKESDYTVRRRKECQQMVESLSRASEIVSQVQ
;
A
#
# COMPACT_ATOMS: atom_id res chain seq x y z
N MET A 1 48.86 -14.09 -1.05
CA MET A 1 50.05 -14.77 -1.61
C MET A 1 49.88 -16.26 -1.36
N ALA A 2 49.83 -17.09 -2.40
CA ALA A 2 49.77 -18.55 -2.29
C ALA A 2 51.20 -19.12 -2.38
N PRO A 3 51.59 -20.13 -1.60
CA PRO A 3 52.89 -20.76 -1.79
C PRO A 3 52.81 -21.80 -2.90
N SER A 4 53.82 -21.72 -3.76
CA SER A 4 54.18 -22.66 -4.82
C SER A 4 54.56 -24.03 -4.26
N GLY A 5 53.88 -25.07 -4.73
CA GLY A 5 54.28 -26.46 -4.54
C GLY A 5 53.57 -27.36 -5.55
N LYS A 6 53.97 -27.29 -6.83
CA LYS A 6 53.51 -28.25 -7.84
C LYS A 6 54.38 -29.51 -7.75
N GLY A 7 53.83 -30.55 -7.12
CA GLY A 7 54.28 -31.93 -7.33
C GLY A 7 53.80 -32.47 -8.70
N PRO A 8 54.38 -33.58 -9.18
CA PRO A 8 54.13 -34.14 -10.51
C PRO A 8 52.72 -34.75 -10.73
N ASP A 9 51.84 -34.77 -9.73
CA ASP A 9 50.46 -35.29 -9.83
C ASP A 9 49.40 -34.23 -10.23
N ALA A 10 49.78 -32.96 -10.39
CA ALA A 10 48.82 -31.88 -10.62
C ALA A 10 48.25 -31.81 -12.06
N GLU A 11 48.88 -32.50 -13.04
CA GLU A 11 48.42 -32.52 -14.44
C GLU A 11 47.21 -33.44 -14.66
N ALA A 12 46.90 -34.36 -13.74
CA ALA A 12 45.87 -35.39 -13.93
C ALA A 12 44.41 -34.92 -13.71
N HIS A 13 44.15 -33.68 -13.27
CA HIS A 13 42.83 -33.24 -12.79
C HIS A 13 42.09 -32.19 -13.63
N HIS A 14 42.54 -31.89 -14.85
CA HIS A 14 41.97 -30.82 -15.69
C HIS A 14 41.18 -31.38 -16.87
N GLY A 15 39.92 -30.98 -16.99
CA GLY A 15 39.13 -31.09 -18.21
C GLY A 15 39.07 -29.75 -18.97
N SER A 16 38.37 -29.73 -20.09
CA SER A 16 38.20 -28.54 -20.93
C SER A 16 36.73 -28.33 -21.30
N VAL A 17 36.26 -27.09 -21.30
CA VAL A 17 34.89 -26.75 -21.72
C VAL A 17 34.71 -27.09 -23.20
N PHE A 18 33.76 -27.97 -23.51
CA PHE A 18 33.39 -28.38 -24.86
C PHE A 18 32.20 -27.55 -25.40
N SER A 19 31.18 -27.31 -24.57
CA SER A 19 30.03 -26.47 -24.93
C SER A 19 29.43 -25.77 -23.72
N VAL A 20 28.78 -24.62 -23.95
CA VAL A 20 28.10 -23.82 -22.92
C VAL A 20 26.68 -23.53 -23.40
N SER A 21 25.68 -23.87 -22.60
CA SER A 21 24.26 -23.61 -22.88
C SER A 21 23.56 -23.10 -21.62
N GLY A 22 23.43 -21.78 -21.52
CA GLY A 22 22.97 -21.14 -20.27
C GLY A 22 23.88 -21.56 -19.11
N PRO A 23 23.34 -22.00 -17.96
CA PRO A 23 24.15 -22.39 -16.81
C PRO A 23 24.67 -23.84 -16.87
N VAL A 24 24.32 -24.60 -17.92
CA VAL A 24 24.84 -25.95 -18.13
C VAL A 24 26.07 -25.87 -19.03
N VAL A 25 27.19 -26.36 -18.53
CA VAL A 25 28.48 -26.42 -19.22
C VAL A 25 28.84 -27.88 -19.45
N VAL A 26 29.11 -28.28 -20.68
CA VAL A 26 29.63 -29.61 -20.97
C VAL A 26 31.14 -29.53 -21.10
N ALA A 27 31.85 -30.30 -20.30
CA ALA A 27 33.31 -30.42 -20.35
C ALA A 27 33.73 -31.78 -20.89
N GLU A 28 34.80 -31.83 -21.67
CA GLU A 28 35.47 -33.05 -22.15
C GLU A 28 36.80 -33.27 -21.41
N ASN A 29 37.43 -34.45 -21.59
CA ASN A 29 38.59 -34.89 -20.82
C ASN A 29 38.30 -34.94 -19.30
N MET A 30 37.09 -35.38 -18.94
CA MET A 30 36.62 -35.46 -17.56
C MET A 30 36.68 -36.88 -16.98
N ALA A 31 37.43 -37.80 -17.61
CA ALA A 31 37.65 -39.17 -17.14
C ALA A 31 38.06 -39.23 -15.66
N GLY A 32 37.22 -39.88 -14.84
CA GLY A 32 37.41 -40.04 -13.40
C GLY A 32 36.71 -38.97 -12.54
N CYS A 33 35.89 -38.09 -13.12
CA CYS A 33 34.95 -37.29 -12.34
C CYS A 33 33.82 -38.18 -11.77
N ALA A 34 33.32 -37.82 -10.59
CA ALA A 34 32.19 -38.47 -9.95
C ALA A 34 30.89 -37.68 -10.19
N MET A 35 29.77 -38.38 -10.15
CA MET A 35 28.44 -37.75 -10.13
C MET A 35 28.31 -36.88 -8.88
N TYR A 36 27.75 -35.67 -9.02
CA TYR A 36 27.63 -34.65 -7.97
C TYR A 36 28.95 -34.12 -7.41
N GLU A 37 30.06 -34.36 -8.12
CA GLU A 37 31.35 -33.78 -7.76
C GLU A 37 31.37 -32.27 -8.06
N LEU A 38 31.95 -31.49 -7.15
CA LEU A 38 32.17 -30.07 -7.34
C LEU A 38 33.38 -29.84 -8.25
N CYS A 39 33.29 -28.88 -9.15
CA CYS A 39 34.34 -28.50 -10.09
C CYS A 39 34.44 -26.97 -10.19
N ARG A 40 35.61 -26.50 -10.65
CA ARG A 40 35.89 -25.09 -10.91
C ARG A 40 35.97 -24.88 -12.41
N VAL A 41 35.03 -24.14 -12.96
CA VAL A 41 34.84 -23.95 -14.39
C VAL A 41 35.37 -22.58 -14.81
N GLY A 42 36.11 -22.53 -15.91
CA GLY A 42 36.55 -21.26 -16.47
C GLY A 42 37.84 -20.72 -15.84
N LYS A 43 38.35 -19.64 -16.43
CA LYS A 43 39.48 -18.88 -15.86
C LYS A 43 39.14 -18.23 -14.52
N ASP A 44 37.86 -17.86 -14.36
CA ASP A 44 37.32 -17.25 -13.15
C ASP A 44 37.04 -18.28 -12.03
N GLN A 45 37.27 -19.58 -12.26
CA GLN A 45 37.07 -20.65 -11.28
C GLN A 45 35.66 -20.68 -10.67
N LEU A 46 34.65 -20.51 -11.52
CA LEU A 46 33.24 -20.56 -11.14
C LEU A 46 32.90 -21.92 -10.52
N VAL A 47 32.11 -21.93 -9.45
CA VAL A 47 31.68 -23.17 -8.80
C VAL A 47 30.66 -23.88 -9.68
N GLY A 48 30.90 -25.15 -10.01
CA GLY A 48 29.94 -26.02 -10.67
C GLY A 48 29.84 -27.40 -10.03
N GLU A 49 28.78 -28.15 -10.34
CA GLU A 49 28.58 -29.53 -9.91
C GLU A 49 28.28 -30.42 -11.12
N VAL A 50 28.91 -31.59 -11.17
CA VAL A 50 28.69 -32.59 -12.23
C VAL A 50 27.30 -33.22 -12.06
N ILE A 51 26.44 -33.10 -13.06
CA ILE A 51 25.05 -33.57 -13.06
C ILE A 51 24.80 -34.75 -14.01
N ARG A 52 25.68 -35.00 -14.98
CA ARG A 52 25.58 -36.13 -15.90
C ARG A 52 26.96 -36.48 -16.44
N ILE A 53 27.23 -37.76 -16.60
CA ILE A 53 28.48 -38.26 -17.19
C ILE A 53 28.11 -39.11 -18.40
N ASP A 54 28.72 -38.80 -19.54
CA ASP A 54 28.54 -39.52 -20.81
C ASP A 54 29.93 -39.80 -21.42
N GLY A 55 30.44 -41.01 -21.17
CA GLY A 55 31.81 -41.38 -21.52
C GLY A 55 32.83 -40.47 -20.86
N ASP A 56 33.61 -39.74 -21.68
CA ASP A 56 34.62 -38.78 -21.23
C ASP A 56 34.08 -37.33 -21.13
N LYS A 57 32.80 -37.12 -21.44
CA LYS A 57 32.12 -35.83 -21.31
C LYS A 57 31.31 -35.78 -20.02
N ALA A 58 31.38 -34.66 -19.32
CA ALA A 58 30.60 -34.40 -18.13
C ALA A 58 29.77 -33.13 -18.33
N ALA A 59 28.45 -33.23 -18.12
CA ALA A 59 27.60 -32.05 -17.99
C ALA A 59 27.71 -31.53 -16.56
N ILE A 60 27.98 -30.24 -16.45
CA ILE A 60 28.25 -29.52 -15.22
C ILE A 60 27.21 -28.40 -15.08
N GLN A 61 26.51 -28.38 -13.96
CA GLN A 61 25.65 -27.27 -13.58
C GLN A 61 26.50 -26.23 -12.86
N VAL A 62 26.63 -25.03 -13.43
CA VAL A 62 27.33 -23.92 -12.79
C VAL A 62 26.38 -23.22 -11.81
N TYR A 63 26.88 -22.93 -10.60
CA TYR A 63 26.17 -22.24 -9.51
C TYR A 63 26.24 -20.71 -9.61
N GLU A 64 26.95 -20.22 -10.60
CA GLU A 64 27.20 -18.81 -10.91
C GLU A 64 26.78 -18.51 -12.36
N GLU A 65 26.76 -17.24 -12.74
CA GLU A 65 26.53 -16.85 -14.13
C GLU A 65 27.69 -17.31 -15.03
N THR A 66 27.35 -17.93 -16.16
CA THR A 66 28.30 -18.49 -17.13
C THR A 66 28.74 -17.48 -18.19
N ASP A 67 28.30 -16.23 -18.09
CA ASP A 67 28.63 -15.17 -19.04
C ASP A 67 30.14 -14.92 -19.08
N GLY A 68 30.75 -15.13 -20.25
CA GLY A 68 32.21 -14.99 -20.43
C GLY A 68 33.00 -16.30 -20.31
N VAL A 69 32.34 -17.42 -19.98
CA VAL A 69 32.95 -18.76 -20.14
C VAL A 69 33.00 -19.10 -21.63
N THR A 70 34.17 -19.51 -22.10
CA THR A 70 34.43 -19.82 -23.52
C THR A 70 34.82 -21.29 -23.72
N VAL A 71 34.60 -21.80 -24.93
CA VAL A 71 35.03 -23.16 -25.30
C VAL A 71 36.55 -23.24 -25.20
N GLY A 72 37.05 -24.32 -24.59
CA GLY A 72 38.47 -24.55 -24.32
C GLY A 72 38.94 -24.02 -22.96
N ASP A 73 38.10 -23.32 -22.19
CA ASP A 73 38.48 -22.92 -20.84
C ASP A 73 38.68 -24.15 -19.92
N PRO A 74 39.63 -24.08 -18.97
CA PRO A 74 39.93 -25.22 -18.11
C PRO A 74 38.81 -25.49 -17.10
N VAL A 75 38.62 -26.77 -16.78
CA VAL A 75 37.72 -27.24 -15.72
C VAL A 75 38.53 -28.05 -14.72
N GLN A 76 38.64 -27.57 -13.48
CA GLN A 76 39.38 -28.25 -12.42
C GLN A 76 38.43 -29.08 -11.55
N ARG A 77 38.79 -30.34 -11.34
CA ARG A 77 38.03 -31.29 -10.49
C ARG A 77 38.43 -31.17 -9.03
N THR A 78 37.48 -31.23 -8.10
CA THR A 78 37.78 -31.15 -6.65
C THR A 78 37.81 -32.51 -5.96
N GLY A 79 37.27 -33.55 -6.58
CA GLY A 79 37.15 -34.91 -6.04
C GLY A 79 36.15 -35.04 -4.88
N LYS A 80 35.39 -33.98 -4.56
CA LYS A 80 34.47 -33.93 -3.42
C LYS A 80 33.10 -33.41 -3.86
N PRO A 81 32.00 -33.93 -3.28
CA PRO A 81 30.68 -33.35 -3.51
C PRO A 81 30.54 -32.00 -2.80
N LEU A 82 29.48 -31.25 -3.15
CA LEU A 82 29.13 -30.02 -2.44
C LEU A 82 29.00 -30.31 -0.93
N SER A 83 29.88 -29.66 -0.16
CA SER A 83 30.04 -29.89 1.27
C SER A 83 30.07 -28.56 1.99
N VAL A 84 29.49 -28.53 3.18
CA VAL A 84 29.44 -27.35 4.05
C VAL A 84 30.45 -27.49 5.19
N GLU A 85 31.02 -26.38 5.61
CA GLU A 85 31.88 -26.28 6.79
C GLU A 85 31.01 -26.12 8.03
N LEU A 86 31.22 -26.98 9.02
CA LEU A 86 30.47 -27.00 10.27
C LEU A 86 31.43 -26.82 11.44
N GLY A 87 31.15 -25.85 12.31
CA GLY A 87 32.01 -25.52 13.44
C GLY A 87 31.60 -24.22 14.13
N PRO A 88 32.41 -23.73 15.08
CA PRO A 88 32.16 -22.44 15.72
C PRO A 88 32.34 -21.28 14.73
N GLY A 89 31.46 -20.29 14.80
CA GLY A 89 31.38 -19.17 13.86
C GLY A 89 30.23 -19.25 12.86
N LEU A 90 29.35 -20.26 12.98
CA LEU A 90 28.13 -20.37 12.16
C LEU A 90 27.02 -19.42 12.66
N MET A 91 26.94 -19.19 13.96
CA MET A 91 25.92 -18.29 14.51
C MET A 91 26.22 -16.83 14.17
N GLU A 92 25.18 -15.99 14.10
CA GLU A 92 25.27 -14.56 13.75
C GLU A 92 25.67 -14.29 12.28
N THR A 93 26.12 -15.31 11.55
CA THR A 93 26.58 -15.16 10.17
C THR A 93 25.44 -15.36 9.15
N ILE A 94 25.56 -14.62 8.05
CA ILE A 94 24.63 -14.66 6.93
C ILE A 94 25.35 -15.26 5.73
N TYR A 95 24.85 -16.38 5.25
CA TYR A 95 25.39 -17.15 4.13
C TYR A 95 24.57 -16.97 2.85
N ASP A 96 25.20 -17.14 1.70
CA ASP A 96 24.51 -17.41 0.44
C ASP A 96 24.13 -18.90 0.30
N GLY A 97 23.50 -19.28 -0.82
CA GLY A 97 23.05 -20.66 -1.07
C GLY A 97 24.15 -21.74 -1.07
N ILE A 98 25.42 -21.35 -1.28
CA ILE A 98 26.58 -22.25 -1.27
C ILE A 98 27.50 -22.01 -0.05
N GLN A 99 26.96 -21.40 1.00
CA GLN A 99 27.62 -21.17 2.29
C GLN A 99 28.80 -20.16 2.25
N ARG A 100 28.74 -19.14 1.39
CA ARG A 100 29.68 -18.01 1.43
C ARG A 100 29.13 -16.86 2.28
N PRO A 101 29.90 -16.30 3.22
CA PRO A 101 29.43 -15.23 4.09
C PRO A 101 29.31 -13.90 3.31
N LEU A 102 28.11 -13.32 3.28
CA LEU A 102 27.83 -12.08 2.52
C LEU A 102 28.65 -10.89 3.03
N LYS A 103 28.87 -10.81 4.34
CA LYS A 103 29.69 -9.75 4.95
C LYS A 103 31.15 -9.82 4.48
N ALA A 104 31.74 -11.01 4.44
CA ALA A 104 33.12 -11.17 3.97
C ALA A 104 33.26 -10.87 2.47
N ILE A 105 32.25 -11.24 1.66
CA ILE A 105 32.19 -10.88 0.23
C ILE A 105 32.18 -9.35 0.07
N TYR A 106 31.38 -8.66 0.89
CA TYR A 106 31.32 -7.21 0.89
C TYR A 106 32.66 -6.58 1.31
N ASP A 107 33.27 -7.05 2.40
CA ASP A 107 34.53 -6.53 2.92
C ASP A 107 35.69 -6.72 1.93
N GLN A 108 35.71 -7.85 1.21
CA GLN A 108 36.74 -8.14 0.20
C GLN A 108 36.50 -7.40 -1.12
N SER A 109 35.26 -7.33 -1.60
CA SER A 109 34.95 -6.70 -2.88
C SER A 109 34.82 -5.17 -2.80
N LYS A 110 34.49 -4.64 -1.62
CA LYS A 110 34.11 -3.23 -1.36
C LYS A 110 33.02 -2.70 -2.31
N GLY A 111 32.27 -3.59 -2.94
CA GLY A 111 31.18 -3.29 -3.86
C GLY A 111 29.85 -3.80 -3.32
N ILE A 112 28.76 -3.29 -3.87
CA ILE A 112 27.40 -3.76 -3.56
C ILE A 112 27.00 -5.02 -4.36
N TYR A 113 27.80 -5.40 -5.34
CA TYR A 113 27.57 -6.57 -6.20
C TYR A 113 28.46 -7.73 -5.78
N ILE A 114 27.95 -8.96 -5.89
CA ILE A 114 28.72 -10.18 -5.65
C ILE A 114 29.57 -10.45 -6.91
N PRO A 115 30.91 -10.42 -6.83
CA PRO A 115 31.75 -10.71 -7.98
C PRO A 115 31.65 -12.19 -8.36
N ARG A 116 31.78 -12.48 -9.66
CA ARG A 116 31.86 -13.85 -10.16
C ARG A 116 33.21 -14.48 -9.77
N GLY A 117 33.20 -15.76 -9.46
CA GLY A 117 34.39 -16.52 -9.11
C GLY A 117 34.98 -16.16 -7.74
N ILE A 118 34.27 -15.38 -6.90
CA ILE A 118 34.80 -14.99 -5.60
C ILE A 118 34.92 -16.20 -4.68
N VAL A 119 36.13 -16.39 -4.14
CA VAL A 119 36.46 -17.46 -3.19
C VAL A 119 36.67 -16.85 -1.82
N VAL A 120 35.70 -17.09 -0.93
CA VAL A 120 35.76 -16.77 0.49
C VAL A 120 35.56 -18.04 1.31
N ASN A 121 36.20 -18.12 2.48
CA ASN A 121 35.99 -19.23 3.41
C ASN A 121 34.64 -19.08 4.11
N ALA A 122 33.96 -20.20 4.39
CA ALA A 122 32.65 -20.18 5.07
C ALA A 122 32.79 -19.75 6.54
N LEU A 123 33.82 -20.27 7.21
CA LEU A 123 34.19 -19.86 8.57
C LEU A 123 35.43 -18.97 8.55
N ASP A 124 35.43 -17.98 9.44
CA ASP A 124 36.56 -17.06 9.64
C ASP A 124 37.77 -17.83 10.20
N ARG A 125 38.91 -17.70 9.52
CA ARG A 125 40.18 -18.38 9.85
C ARG A 125 41.09 -17.56 10.74
N GLU A 126 40.80 -16.27 10.89
CA GLU A 126 41.59 -15.34 11.69
C GLU A 126 41.02 -15.22 13.12
N LYS A 127 39.69 -15.38 13.27
CA LYS A 127 39.03 -15.34 14.57
C LYS A 127 39.49 -16.50 15.46
N LYS A 128 39.91 -16.14 16.68
CA LYS A 128 40.28 -17.09 17.73
C LYS A 128 39.11 -17.36 18.66
N TRP A 129 39.01 -18.60 19.10
CA TRP A 129 37.96 -19.11 19.95
C TRP A 129 38.54 -19.76 21.20
N ASP A 130 37.91 -19.53 22.34
CA ASP A 130 38.33 -20.10 23.62
C ASP A 130 37.83 -21.54 23.72
N PHE A 131 38.77 -22.46 23.52
CA PHE A 131 38.55 -23.90 23.54
C PHE A 131 38.79 -24.47 24.94
N THR A 132 37.87 -25.31 25.39
CA THR A 132 38.00 -26.10 26.60
C THR A 132 37.94 -27.59 26.22
N PRO A 133 38.99 -28.38 26.46
CA PRO A 133 38.97 -29.82 26.17
C PRO A 133 37.94 -30.53 27.04
N GLY A 134 37.32 -31.57 26.47
CA GLY A 134 36.31 -32.40 27.14
C GLY A 134 36.91 -33.36 28.17
N GLN A 135 36.15 -34.39 28.55
CA GLN A 135 36.57 -35.36 29.58
C GLN A 135 37.64 -36.35 29.11
N TYR A 136 38.01 -36.34 27.83
CA TYR A 136 38.93 -37.31 27.23
C TYR A 136 40.40 -36.99 27.49
N LYS A 137 41.20 -38.03 27.69
CA LYS A 137 42.65 -37.98 27.88
C LYS A 137 43.39 -38.69 26.73
N VAL A 138 44.68 -38.42 26.62
CA VAL A 138 45.57 -39.16 25.71
C VAL A 138 45.56 -40.64 26.09
N GLY A 139 45.29 -41.50 25.12
CA GLY A 139 45.11 -42.95 25.30
C GLY A 139 43.66 -43.42 25.34
N ASP A 140 42.68 -42.51 25.45
CA ASP A 140 41.26 -42.90 25.43
C ASP A 140 40.80 -43.23 24.02
N HIS A 141 39.83 -44.15 23.92
CA HIS A 141 39.15 -44.46 22.67
C HIS A 141 38.03 -43.46 22.40
N ILE A 142 37.98 -42.97 21.16
CA ILE A 142 36.97 -42.02 20.70
C ILE A 142 36.35 -42.50 19.38
N THR A 143 35.05 -42.26 19.23
CA THR A 143 34.28 -42.58 18.02
C THR A 143 33.58 -41.34 17.46
N GLY A 144 33.06 -41.48 16.24
CA GLY A 144 32.39 -40.39 15.54
C GLY A 144 31.17 -39.91 16.32
N GLY A 145 31.03 -38.59 16.44
CA GLY A 145 29.97 -37.94 17.20
C GLY A 145 30.33 -37.62 18.66
N ASP A 146 31.41 -38.18 19.20
CA ASP A 146 31.85 -37.89 20.58
C ASP A 146 32.27 -36.42 20.74
N ILE A 147 31.94 -35.84 21.91
CA ILE A 147 32.32 -34.47 22.25
C ILE A 147 33.71 -34.46 22.88
N TRP A 148 34.72 -34.00 22.14
CA TRP A 148 36.09 -33.94 22.67
C TRP A 148 36.50 -32.54 23.15
N GLY A 149 35.64 -31.54 22.98
CA GLY A 149 35.80 -30.22 23.60
C GLY A 149 34.60 -29.32 23.37
N SER A 150 34.64 -28.15 23.99
CA SER A 150 33.63 -27.11 23.87
C SER A 150 34.27 -25.75 23.62
N VAL A 151 33.49 -24.88 22.98
CA VAL A 151 33.87 -23.50 22.65
C VAL A 151 32.76 -22.56 23.08
N PHE A 152 33.14 -21.43 23.67
CA PHE A 152 32.21 -20.32 23.89
C PHE A 152 32.01 -19.54 22.58
N GLU A 153 30.83 -19.66 21.96
CA GLU A 153 30.54 -18.95 20.70
C GLU A 153 29.88 -17.60 20.96
N ASN A 154 28.81 -17.56 21.75
CA ASN A 154 28.11 -16.33 22.10
C ASN A 154 27.34 -16.45 23.42
N SER A 155 26.65 -15.38 23.83
CA SER A 155 25.94 -15.36 25.12
C SER A 155 24.72 -16.30 25.19
N LEU A 156 24.07 -16.61 24.07
CA LEU A 156 22.94 -17.56 24.00
C LEU A 156 23.40 -19.00 23.79
N LEU A 157 24.49 -19.20 23.07
CA LEU A 157 25.16 -20.46 22.80
C LEU A 157 26.55 -20.43 23.46
N ASN A 158 26.54 -20.53 24.78
CA ASN A 158 27.73 -20.53 25.61
C ASN A 158 28.56 -21.81 25.53
N ASP A 159 27.95 -22.93 25.15
CA ASP A 159 28.56 -24.25 25.01
C ASP A 159 28.34 -24.80 23.59
N HIS A 160 29.21 -24.40 22.65
CA HIS A 160 29.29 -25.00 21.33
C HIS A 160 30.14 -26.27 21.41
N LYS A 161 29.50 -27.42 21.26
CA LYS A 161 30.15 -28.73 21.43
C LYS A 161 30.88 -29.13 20.15
N ILE A 162 32.19 -29.37 20.26
CA ILE A 162 33.02 -29.80 19.14
C ILE A 162 32.96 -31.33 19.03
N LEU A 163 32.40 -31.81 17.92
CA LEU A 163 32.15 -33.22 17.66
C LEU A 163 33.26 -33.83 16.81
N LEU A 164 33.64 -35.08 17.09
CA LEU A 164 34.46 -35.84 16.16
C LEU A 164 33.65 -36.17 14.90
N PRO A 165 34.22 -36.05 13.68
CA PRO A 165 33.50 -36.39 12.45
C PRO A 165 32.95 -37.82 12.47
N PRO A 166 31.70 -38.07 11.98
CA PRO A 166 31.01 -39.35 12.19
C PRO A 166 31.72 -40.62 11.70
N ARG A 167 32.63 -40.51 10.72
CA ARG A 167 33.38 -41.64 10.16
C ARG A 167 34.73 -41.88 10.85
N ALA A 168 35.16 -40.97 11.71
CA ALA A 168 36.42 -41.07 12.40
C ALA A 168 36.24 -41.89 13.69
N ARG A 169 37.21 -42.74 13.97
CA ARG A 169 37.33 -43.52 15.21
C ARG A 169 38.80 -43.81 15.45
N GLY A 170 39.21 -43.96 16.69
CA GLY A 170 40.60 -44.25 17.02
C GLY A 170 40.93 -44.05 18.49
N THR A 171 42.22 -44.11 18.79
CA THR A 171 42.76 -43.81 20.11
C THR A 171 43.46 -42.46 20.07
N ILE A 172 43.21 -41.60 21.05
CA ILE A 172 43.76 -40.24 21.08
C ILE A 172 45.27 -40.30 21.34
N THR A 173 46.08 -39.76 20.43
CA THR A 173 47.54 -39.65 20.59
C THR A 173 47.96 -38.27 21.07
N ARG A 174 47.22 -37.22 20.68
CA ARG A 174 47.45 -35.83 21.08
C ARG A 174 46.13 -35.09 21.21
N ILE A 175 45.96 -34.33 22.29
CA ILE A 175 44.85 -33.39 22.48
C ILE A 175 45.41 -32.05 22.99
N ALA A 176 44.97 -30.94 22.40
CA ALA A 176 45.37 -29.61 22.83
C ALA A 176 44.76 -29.25 24.20
N GLY A 177 45.48 -28.44 24.98
CA GLY A 177 45.00 -27.92 26.26
C GLY A 177 43.94 -26.82 26.10
N ALA A 178 43.42 -26.31 27.21
CA ALA A 178 42.53 -25.15 27.18
C ALA A 178 43.30 -23.91 26.70
N GLY A 179 42.72 -23.13 25.78
CA GLY A 179 43.39 -21.99 25.17
C GLY A 179 42.59 -21.36 24.04
N SER A 180 43.15 -20.30 23.45
CA SER A 180 42.54 -19.57 22.34
C SER A 180 43.16 -20.01 21.02
N TYR A 181 42.37 -20.67 20.17
CA TYR A 181 42.82 -21.29 18.92
C TYR A 181 41.92 -20.86 17.74
N THR A 182 42.43 -20.94 16.52
CA THR A 182 41.61 -20.72 15.31
C THR A 182 40.85 -21.99 14.91
N VAL A 183 39.85 -21.86 14.04
CA VAL A 183 39.00 -22.99 13.61
C VAL A 183 39.76 -24.08 12.84
N ASP A 184 40.85 -23.73 12.13
CA ASP A 184 41.61 -24.65 11.29
C ASP A 184 42.78 -25.34 12.01
N GLU A 185 43.24 -24.78 13.13
CA GLU A 185 44.31 -25.34 13.94
C GLU A 185 43.97 -26.79 14.37
N LYS A 186 44.94 -27.70 14.21
CA LYS A 186 44.77 -29.13 14.47
C LYS A 186 44.95 -29.43 15.95
N LEU A 187 43.84 -29.58 16.66
CA LEU A 187 43.79 -29.74 18.11
C LEU A 187 43.76 -31.20 18.57
N LEU A 188 43.29 -32.12 17.73
CA LEU A 188 43.15 -33.53 18.06
C LEU A 188 43.88 -34.41 17.03
N GLU A 189 44.69 -35.36 17.52
CA GLU A 189 45.31 -36.42 16.72
C GLU A 189 44.82 -37.77 17.25
N ILE A 190 44.31 -38.60 16.34
CA ILE A 190 43.88 -39.97 16.65
C ILE A 190 44.61 -40.97 15.77
N GLU A 191 44.86 -42.16 16.32
CA GLU A 191 45.43 -43.29 15.60
C GLU A 191 44.41 -44.43 15.47
N PHE A 192 44.24 -44.93 14.24
CA PHE A 192 43.42 -46.09 13.95
C PHE A 192 44.09 -46.95 12.87
N ASN A 193 44.27 -48.25 13.15
CA ASN A 193 44.95 -49.20 12.25
C ASN A 193 46.31 -48.71 11.74
N GLY A 194 47.11 -48.06 12.59
CA GLY A 194 48.45 -47.54 12.25
C GLY A 194 48.45 -46.26 11.39
N LYS A 195 47.28 -45.68 11.07
CA LYS A 195 47.17 -44.39 10.36
C LYS A 195 46.77 -43.29 11.35
N LYS A 196 47.61 -42.25 11.43
CA LYS A 196 47.34 -41.03 12.23
C LYS A 196 46.49 -40.06 11.42
N SER A 197 45.45 -39.52 12.06
CA SER A 197 44.54 -38.52 11.47
C SER A 197 44.41 -37.32 12.40
N GLU A 198 44.51 -36.11 11.85
CA GLU A 198 44.43 -34.86 12.59
C GLU A 198 43.10 -34.13 12.34
N PHE A 199 42.54 -33.54 13.39
CA PHE A 199 41.26 -32.84 13.37
C PHE A 199 41.37 -31.45 14.02
N GLY A 200 40.69 -30.47 13.41
CA GLY A 200 40.49 -29.13 13.98
C GLY A 200 39.10 -28.98 14.58
N MET A 201 38.70 -27.75 14.91
CA MET A 201 37.36 -27.47 15.44
C MET A 201 36.27 -27.61 14.36
N MET A 202 36.63 -27.34 13.10
CA MET A 202 35.72 -27.46 11.99
C MET A 202 35.75 -28.85 11.35
N GLN A 203 34.61 -29.26 10.81
CA GLN A 203 34.45 -30.44 9.98
C GLN A 203 33.74 -30.09 8.68
N THR A 204 33.96 -30.86 7.63
CA THR A 204 33.23 -30.73 6.36
C THR A 204 32.24 -31.87 6.21
N TRP A 205 31.02 -31.56 5.72
CA TRP A 205 29.98 -32.57 5.53
C TRP A 205 29.23 -32.37 4.21
N PRO A 206 28.97 -33.44 3.42
CA PRO A 206 28.20 -33.34 2.18
C PRO A 206 26.74 -32.93 2.42
N VAL A 207 26.23 -31.93 1.71
CA VAL A 207 24.88 -31.38 1.97
C VAL A 207 23.73 -32.33 1.59
N ARG A 208 23.98 -33.20 0.61
CA ARG A 208 23.01 -34.18 0.09
C ARG A 208 22.92 -35.44 0.96
N VAL A 209 23.85 -35.64 1.90
CA VAL A 209 23.87 -36.81 2.79
C VAL A 209 23.39 -36.38 4.18
N PRO A 210 22.30 -36.96 4.71
CA PRO A 210 21.85 -36.63 6.07
C PRO A 210 22.91 -37.04 7.09
N ARG A 211 23.09 -36.23 8.14
CA ARG A 211 24.00 -36.57 9.24
C ARG A 211 23.49 -37.79 10.02
N PRO A 212 24.35 -38.78 10.31
CA PRO A 212 23.95 -40.01 10.98
C PRO A 212 23.55 -39.75 12.43
N VAL A 213 22.54 -40.48 12.89
CA VAL A 213 22.03 -40.48 14.27
C VAL A 213 22.06 -41.89 14.83
N ASN A 214 22.01 -42.04 16.14
CA ASN A 214 21.99 -43.36 16.79
C ASN A 214 20.61 -44.02 16.63
N GLU A 215 19.56 -43.32 17.07
CA GLU A 215 18.17 -43.80 17.02
C GLU A 215 17.20 -42.63 16.78
N LYS A 216 16.14 -42.85 15.99
CA LYS A 216 15.03 -41.89 15.83
C LYS A 216 13.95 -42.19 16.89
N VAL A 217 13.56 -41.17 17.64
CA VAL A 217 12.63 -41.28 18.78
C VAL A 217 11.34 -40.53 18.45
N PRO A 218 10.14 -41.00 18.85
CA PRO A 218 8.92 -40.23 18.70
C PRO A 218 8.98 -38.89 19.46
N SER A 219 8.47 -37.83 18.83
CA SER A 219 8.39 -36.49 19.42
C SER A 219 7.17 -36.36 20.33
N ASP A 220 7.41 -36.10 21.61
CA ASP A 220 6.41 -36.01 22.69
C ASP A 220 6.27 -34.59 23.28
N ALA A 221 7.19 -33.68 22.96
CA ALA A 221 7.18 -32.31 23.44
C ALA A 221 6.52 -31.35 22.43
N PRO A 222 5.66 -30.40 22.87
CA PRO A 222 5.04 -29.43 21.97
C PRO A 222 6.04 -28.41 21.43
N PHE A 223 5.87 -28.06 20.17
CA PHE A 223 6.54 -26.93 19.54
C PHE A 223 5.68 -25.68 19.74
N ILE A 224 6.06 -24.88 20.73
CA ILE A 224 5.33 -23.66 21.11
C ILE A 224 5.78 -22.55 20.18
N VAL A 225 4.82 -21.91 19.52
CA VAL A 225 5.05 -20.79 18.59
C VAL A 225 4.71 -19.45 19.23
N GLY A 226 3.85 -19.43 20.24
CA GLY A 226 3.33 -18.23 20.88
C GLY A 226 2.06 -17.67 20.24
N GLN A 227 1.48 -18.40 19.27
CA GLN A 227 0.26 -18.02 18.57
C GLN A 227 -0.87 -18.94 19.00
N ARG A 228 -1.95 -18.37 19.55
CA ARG A 228 -3.06 -19.10 20.17
C ARG A 228 -3.66 -20.16 19.26
N VAL A 229 -3.95 -19.79 18.00
CA VAL A 229 -4.53 -20.72 17.02
C VAL A 229 -3.60 -21.88 16.66
N LEU A 230 -2.29 -21.62 16.57
CA LEU A 230 -1.30 -22.63 16.17
C LEU A 230 -0.98 -23.57 17.34
N ASP A 231 -0.88 -23.04 18.56
CA ASP A 231 -0.53 -23.84 19.73
C ASP A 231 -1.73 -24.62 20.30
N SER A 232 -2.97 -24.15 20.08
CA SER A 232 -4.19 -24.83 20.57
C SER A 232 -4.84 -25.76 19.55
N LEU A 233 -5.29 -25.23 18.41
CA LEU A 233 -6.11 -26.00 17.45
C LEU A 233 -5.25 -26.88 16.54
N PHE A 234 -4.08 -26.37 16.11
CA PHE A 234 -3.22 -27.04 15.13
C PHE A 234 -1.77 -27.21 15.63
N PRO A 235 -1.56 -27.81 16.82
CA PRO A 235 -0.25 -27.85 17.45
C PRO A 235 0.75 -28.69 16.66
N SER A 236 2.02 -28.31 16.75
CA SER A 236 3.15 -29.08 16.26
C SER A 236 4.00 -29.61 17.41
N VAL A 237 4.95 -30.48 17.12
CA VAL A 237 5.88 -31.10 18.08
C VAL A 237 7.32 -30.71 17.78
N GLN A 238 8.19 -30.72 18.79
CA GLN A 238 9.63 -30.54 18.58
C GLN A 238 10.19 -31.73 17.79
N GLY A 239 10.72 -31.47 16.59
CA GLY A 239 11.05 -32.52 15.61
C GLY A 239 9.96 -32.75 14.56
N GLY A 240 8.85 -32.00 14.62
CA GLY A 240 7.72 -32.14 13.71
C GLY A 240 7.95 -31.51 12.34
N THR A 241 7.09 -31.87 11.39
CA THR A 241 7.04 -31.31 10.03
C THR A 241 5.77 -30.48 9.85
N VAL A 242 5.94 -29.21 9.51
CA VAL A 242 4.87 -28.24 9.35
C VAL A 242 4.92 -27.64 7.94
N CYS A 243 3.76 -27.54 7.30
CA CYS A 243 3.57 -26.79 6.05
C CYS A 243 2.70 -25.56 6.31
N ILE A 244 3.16 -24.41 5.85
CA ILE A 244 2.40 -23.15 5.83
C ILE A 244 2.12 -22.77 4.38
N PRO A 245 1.02 -23.25 3.78
CA PRO A 245 0.66 -22.76 2.47
C PRO A 245 -0.09 -21.43 2.57
N GLY A 246 0.03 -20.62 1.53
CA GLY A 246 -0.81 -19.44 1.38
C GLY A 246 -0.44 -18.63 0.17
N ALA A 247 -1.37 -17.81 -0.31
CA ALA A 247 -1.06 -16.85 -1.35
C ALA A 247 -0.02 -15.80 -0.86
N PHE A 248 0.56 -15.07 -1.80
CA PHE A 248 1.46 -13.95 -1.49
C PHE A 248 0.74 -12.91 -0.61
N GLY A 249 1.43 -12.39 0.41
CA GLY A 249 0.88 -11.37 1.31
C GLY A 249 -0.15 -11.86 2.35
N CYS A 250 -0.34 -13.17 2.53
CA CYS A 250 -1.28 -13.70 3.54
C CYS A 250 -0.72 -13.75 4.97
N GLY A 251 0.56 -13.41 5.19
CA GLY A 251 1.20 -13.42 6.51
C GLY A 251 2.18 -14.59 6.76
N LYS A 252 2.63 -15.31 5.73
CA LYS A 252 3.61 -16.41 5.85
C LYS A 252 4.89 -15.98 6.56
N THR A 253 5.55 -14.94 6.05
CA THR A 253 6.81 -14.41 6.60
C THR A 253 6.62 -13.87 8.03
N VAL A 254 5.46 -13.27 8.34
CA VAL A 254 5.13 -12.81 9.70
C VAL A 254 5.03 -13.99 10.67
N ILE A 255 4.44 -15.12 10.26
CA ILE A 255 4.42 -16.34 11.07
C ILE A 255 5.84 -16.91 11.21
N SER A 256 6.62 -17.00 10.13
CA SER A 256 8.02 -17.48 10.20
C SER A 256 8.89 -16.63 11.13
N GLN A 257 8.70 -15.30 11.12
CA GLN A 257 9.38 -14.36 12.01
C GLN A 257 8.90 -14.55 13.46
N SER A 258 7.60 -14.75 13.68
CA SER A 258 7.04 -15.02 15.02
C SER A 258 7.56 -16.34 15.60
N VAL A 259 7.63 -17.40 14.78
CA VAL A 259 8.25 -18.68 15.15
C VAL A 259 9.73 -18.47 15.50
N SER A 260 10.45 -17.67 14.73
CA SER A 260 11.86 -17.40 15.02
C SER A 260 12.03 -16.71 16.39
N LYS A 261 11.18 -15.72 16.70
CA LYS A 261 11.19 -14.95 17.97
C LYS A 261 10.82 -15.77 19.19
N PHE A 262 9.68 -16.44 19.12
CA PHE A 262 8.98 -16.93 20.29
C PHE A 262 9.04 -18.45 20.45
N SER A 263 9.63 -19.15 19.47
CA SER A 263 9.70 -20.60 19.58
C SER A 263 10.59 -21.06 20.72
N ASN A 264 10.15 -22.14 21.36
CA ASN A 264 10.88 -22.86 22.40
C ASN A 264 12.06 -23.70 21.86
N SER A 265 12.61 -23.33 20.70
CA SER A 265 13.83 -23.94 20.15
C SER A 265 15.07 -23.24 20.70
N ASP A 266 16.20 -23.93 20.74
CA ASP A 266 17.48 -23.33 21.13
C ASP A 266 18.05 -22.51 19.98
N ILE A 267 17.90 -23.01 18.74
CA ILE A 267 18.57 -22.50 17.54
C ILE A 267 17.56 -22.40 16.40
N ILE A 268 17.66 -21.32 15.63
CA ILE A 268 16.88 -21.09 14.42
C ILE A 268 17.79 -21.15 13.19
N VAL A 269 17.39 -21.90 12.18
CA VAL A 269 18.03 -21.87 10.86
C VAL A 269 17.02 -21.34 9.86
N TYR A 270 17.24 -20.13 9.36
CA TYR A 270 16.35 -19.48 8.40
C TYR A 270 16.94 -19.61 6.99
N VAL A 271 16.20 -20.22 6.07
CA VAL A 271 16.60 -20.35 4.67
C VAL A 271 15.62 -19.60 3.79
N GLY A 272 16.10 -18.49 3.22
CA GLY A 272 15.45 -17.75 2.14
C GLY A 272 15.77 -18.40 0.80
N CYS A 273 14.81 -19.00 0.12
CA CYS A 273 14.98 -19.66 -1.18
C CYS A 273 14.18 -18.94 -2.27
N GLY A 274 14.86 -18.13 -3.08
CA GLY A 274 14.27 -17.50 -4.26
C GLY A 274 13.29 -16.37 -3.93
N GLU A 275 13.41 -15.80 -2.74
CA GLU A 275 12.61 -14.66 -2.28
C GLU A 275 13.04 -13.36 -2.97
N ARG A 276 12.16 -12.35 -2.94
CA ARG A 276 12.48 -11.06 -3.54
C ARG A 276 13.58 -10.38 -2.73
N GLY A 277 14.42 -9.60 -3.42
CA GLY A 277 15.50 -8.86 -2.78
C GLY A 277 15.03 -7.96 -1.63
N ASN A 278 13.86 -7.33 -1.76
CA ASN A 278 13.30 -6.48 -0.71
C ASN A 278 12.81 -7.29 0.51
N GLU A 279 12.18 -8.44 0.29
CA GLU A 279 11.69 -9.31 1.38
C GLU A 279 12.88 -9.85 2.18
N MET A 280 13.97 -10.25 1.49
CA MET A 280 15.20 -10.64 2.17
C MET A 280 15.90 -9.47 2.87
N ALA A 281 15.91 -8.28 2.28
CA ALA A 281 16.51 -7.10 2.90
C ALA A 281 15.77 -6.70 4.19
N GLU A 282 14.43 -6.76 4.19
CA GLU A 282 13.59 -6.51 5.37
C GLU A 282 13.91 -7.51 6.48
N VAL A 283 13.98 -8.81 6.17
CA VAL A 283 14.39 -9.85 7.13
C VAL A 283 15.79 -9.58 7.69
N LEU A 284 16.74 -9.16 6.84
CA LEU A 284 18.11 -8.87 7.25
C LEU A 284 18.25 -7.59 8.10
N MET A 285 17.35 -6.62 7.94
CA MET A 285 17.30 -5.41 8.76
C MET A 285 16.58 -5.65 10.09
N ASP A 286 15.45 -6.36 10.06
CA ASP A 286 14.63 -6.62 11.23
C ASP A 286 15.32 -7.55 12.22
N PHE A 287 15.90 -8.67 11.75
CA PHE A 287 16.43 -9.71 12.65
C PHE A 287 17.48 -9.19 13.65
N PRO A 288 18.42 -8.31 13.29
CA PRO A 288 19.32 -7.68 14.25
C PRO A 288 18.65 -6.80 15.31
N GLU A 289 17.53 -6.14 14.98
CA GLU A 289 16.81 -5.24 15.91
C GLU A 289 15.95 -6.01 16.93
N LEU A 290 15.56 -7.24 16.57
CA LEU A 290 14.73 -8.09 17.42
C LEU A 290 15.53 -8.63 18.60
N SER A 291 15.00 -8.42 19.79
CA SER A 291 15.57 -8.95 21.04
C SER A 291 14.60 -9.88 21.75
N ILE A 292 15.17 -10.85 22.46
CA ILE A 292 14.45 -11.77 23.34
C ILE A 292 14.99 -11.62 24.75
N GLU A 293 14.12 -11.83 25.73
CA GLU A 293 14.50 -11.79 27.15
C GLU A 293 14.72 -13.22 27.64
N ILE A 294 15.97 -13.56 27.95
CA ILE A 294 16.36 -14.85 28.53
C ILE A 294 17.11 -14.54 29.83
N ASP A 295 16.67 -15.15 30.94
CA ASP A 295 17.23 -14.95 32.28
C ASP A 295 17.31 -13.46 32.71
N GLY A 296 16.32 -12.66 32.31
CA GLY A 296 16.24 -11.23 32.61
C GLY A 296 17.21 -10.34 31.81
N ARG A 297 17.86 -10.89 30.77
CA ARG A 297 18.74 -10.16 29.86
C ARG A 297 18.13 -10.08 28.47
N LYS A 298 18.12 -8.88 27.89
CA LYS A 298 17.72 -8.68 26.49
C LYS A 298 18.91 -8.97 25.57
N GLU A 299 18.76 -9.99 24.74
CA GLU A 299 19.77 -10.43 23.77
C GLU A 299 19.19 -10.45 22.36
N PRO A 300 19.97 -10.09 21.32
CA PRO A 300 19.48 -10.09 19.94
C PRO A 300 19.31 -11.52 19.42
N ILE A 301 18.23 -11.75 18.65
CA ILE A 301 17.90 -13.06 18.10
C ILE A 301 18.95 -13.59 17.10
N MET A 302 19.71 -12.70 16.45
CA MET A 302 20.78 -13.07 15.53
C MET A 302 21.84 -13.97 16.18
N LYS A 303 22.07 -13.87 17.49
CA LYS A 303 23.03 -14.72 18.21
C LYS A 303 22.65 -16.21 18.24
N ARG A 304 21.36 -16.54 18.09
CA ARG A 304 20.88 -17.94 18.03
C ARG A 304 20.36 -18.34 16.65
N THR A 305 20.60 -17.49 15.64
CA THR A 305 20.07 -17.68 14.29
C THR A 305 21.22 -17.79 13.29
N CYS A 306 21.13 -18.78 12.40
CA CYS A 306 21.94 -18.87 11.19
C CYS A 306 21.03 -18.60 9.99
N LEU A 307 21.43 -17.66 9.13
CA LEU A 307 20.61 -17.22 8.00
C LEU A 307 21.27 -17.58 6.68
N VAL A 308 20.55 -18.28 5.80
CA VAL A 308 20.95 -18.59 4.43
C VAL A 308 20.06 -17.78 3.49
N ALA A 309 20.61 -16.71 2.93
CA ALA A 309 19.93 -15.79 2.03
C ALA A 309 20.21 -16.17 0.58
N ASN A 310 19.18 -16.64 -0.12
CA ASN A 310 19.23 -16.83 -1.55
C ASN A 310 18.07 -16.09 -2.23
N THR A 311 18.40 -15.05 -2.99
CA THR A 311 17.44 -14.17 -3.67
C THR A 311 17.03 -14.71 -5.05
N SER A 312 15.94 -14.17 -5.60
CA SER A 312 15.41 -14.55 -6.92
C SER A 312 16.30 -14.15 -8.12
N ASN A 313 17.33 -13.34 -7.91
CA ASN A 313 18.35 -13.03 -8.92
C ASN A 313 19.56 -13.99 -8.84
N MET A 314 19.70 -14.78 -7.77
CA MET A 314 20.77 -15.77 -7.67
C MET A 314 20.47 -16.98 -8.57
N PRO A 315 21.52 -17.66 -9.05
CA PRO A 315 21.39 -18.80 -9.96
C PRO A 315 20.51 -19.92 -9.43
N VAL A 316 19.86 -20.62 -10.35
CA VAL A 316 18.86 -21.67 -10.07
C VAL A 316 19.43 -22.78 -9.19
N ALA A 317 20.66 -23.22 -9.50
CA ALA A 317 21.32 -24.27 -8.74
C ALA A 317 21.59 -23.84 -7.29
N ALA A 318 21.94 -22.58 -7.05
CA ALA A 318 22.16 -22.06 -5.69
C ALA A 318 20.87 -22.09 -4.85
N ARG A 319 19.70 -21.95 -5.50
CA ARG A 319 18.40 -22.13 -4.85
C ARG A 319 18.14 -23.58 -4.45
N GLU A 320 18.53 -24.53 -5.30
CA GLU A 320 18.42 -25.95 -4.95
C GLU A 320 19.31 -26.28 -3.74
N ALA A 321 20.56 -25.80 -3.77
CA ALA A 321 21.56 -26.04 -2.75
C ALA A 321 21.24 -25.39 -1.40
N SER A 322 20.62 -24.20 -1.37
CA SER A 322 20.37 -23.45 -0.14
C SER A 322 19.57 -24.22 0.90
N ILE A 323 18.53 -24.97 0.46
CA ILE A 323 17.73 -25.81 1.36
C ILE A 323 18.57 -26.95 1.94
N TYR A 324 19.39 -27.62 1.12
CA TYR A 324 20.27 -28.70 1.58
C TYR A 324 21.36 -28.19 2.53
N THR A 325 21.90 -27.00 2.26
CA THR A 325 22.86 -26.31 3.14
C THR A 325 22.22 -26.03 4.50
N GLY A 326 21.03 -25.42 4.53
CA GLY A 326 20.34 -25.09 5.77
C GLY A 326 19.94 -26.31 6.61
N ILE A 327 19.39 -27.37 6.00
CA ILE A 327 19.04 -28.58 6.76
C ILE A 327 20.28 -29.28 7.32
N THR A 328 21.41 -29.23 6.62
CA THR A 328 22.67 -29.84 7.10
C THR A 328 23.24 -29.06 8.29
N ILE A 329 23.10 -27.73 8.30
CA ILE A 329 23.43 -26.89 9.46
C ILE A 329 22.47 -27.21 10.63
N ALA A 330 21.17 -27.37 10.36
CA ALA A 330 20.20 -27.72 11.40
C ALA A 330 20.49 -29.10 12.02
N GLU A 331 20.82 -30.10 11.20
CA GLU A 331 21.23 -31.43 11.67
C GLU A 331 22.52 -31.39 12.50
N TYR A 332 23.47 -30.51 12.15
CA TYR A 332 24.69 -30.35 12.94
C TYR A 332 24.40 -29.90 14.37
N PHE A 333 23.51 -28.92 14.54
CA PHE A 333 23.12 -28.46 15.86
C PHE A 333 22.24 -29.46 16.62
N ARG A 334 21.40 -30.23 15.90
CA ARG A 334 20.69 -31.39 16.47
C ARG A 334 21.67 -32.42 17.04
N ASP A 335 22.74 -32.73 16.31
CA ASP A 335 23.75 -33.68 16.76
C ASP A 335 24.51 -33.19 18.02
N GLN A 336 24.46 -31.90 18.34
CA GLN A 336 24.98 -31.36 19.62
C GLN A 336 24.02 -31.57 20.81
N GLY A 337 22.81 -32.07 20.56
CA GLY A 337 21.75 -32.23 21.55
C GLY A 337 20.92 -30.97 21.76
N LYS A 338 20.76 -30.14 20.73
CA LYS A 338 19.92 -28.92 20.74
C LYS A 338 18.61 -29.16 19.99
N ASN A 339 17.59 -28.39 20.36
CA ASN A 339 16.33 -28.32 19.63
C ASN A 339 16.43 -27.21 18.59
N VAL A 340 16.34 -27.58 17.32
CA VAL A 340 16.53 -26.67 16.19
C VAL A 340 15.23 -26.52 15.42
N ALA A 341 14.87 -25.30 15.03
CA ALA A 341 13.80 -25.06 14.08
C ALA A 341 14.36 -24.50 12.77
N MET A 342 14.07 -25.18 11.66
CA MET A 342 14.45 -24.77 10.31
C MET A 342 13.24 -24.17 9.59
N MET A 343 13.34 -22.90 9.22
CA MET A 343 12.35 -22.21 8.39
C MET A 343 12.80 -22.25 6.93
N ALA A 344 11.97 -22.79 6.04
CA ALA A 344 12.25 -22.86 4.60
C ALA A 344 11.27 -21.98 3.82
N ASP A 345 11.67 -20.74 3.52
CA ASP A 345 10.88 -19.73 2.82
C ASP A 345 11.53 -19.35 1.47
N SER A 346 11.15 -19.88 0.31
CA SER A 346 9.99 -20.74 0.05
C SER A 346 10.34 -22.05 -0.65
N SER A 347 9.65 -23.11 -0.22
CA SER A 347 9.78 -24.46 -0.79
C SER A 347 9.20 -24.56 -2.21
N SER A 348 8.27 -23.65 -2.58
CA SER A 348 7.75 -23.57 -3.96
C SER A 348 8.80 -23.09 -4.95
N ARG A 349 9.60 -22.08 -4.59
CA ARG A 349 10.69 -21.59 -5.45
C ARG A 349 11.78 -22.62 -5.61
N TRP A 350 12.01 -23.44 -4.60
CA TRP A 350 12.87 -24.61 -4.70
C TRP A 350 12.35 -25.64 -5.71
N ALA A 351 11.06 -25.96 -5.66
CA ALA A 351 10.44 -26.85 -6.64
C ALA A 351 10.46 -26.27 -8.07
N GLU A 352 10.25 -24.96 -8.23
CA GLU A 352 10.41 -24.27 -9.51
C GLU A 352 11.86 -24.35 -10.04
N ALA A 353 12.84 -24.25 -9.15
CA ALA A 353 14.25 -24.43 -9.51
C ALA A 353 14.52 -25.86 -10.01
N LEU A 354 13.96 -26.87 -9.34
CA LEU A 354 14.03 -28.26 -9.81
C LEU A 354 13.37 -28.43 -11.19
N ARG A 355 12.22 -27.78 -11.44
CA ARG A 355 11.55 -27.78 -12.74
C ARG A 355 12.40 -27.15 -13.85
N GLU A 356 13.05 -26.03 -13.55
CA GLU A 356 13.92 -25.36 -14.52
C GLU A 356 15.18 -26.20 -14.82
N LEU A 357 15.75 -26.83 -13.79
CA LEU A 357 16.89 -27.75 -13.94
C LEU A 357 16.52 -28.98 -14.77
N SER A 358 15.38 -29.62 -14.48
CA SER A 358 14.92 -30.80 -15.24
C SER A 358 14.65 -30.45 -16.70
N GLY A 359 14.04 -29.29 -16.96
CA GLY A 359 13.80 -28.80 -18.31
C GLY A 359 15.09 -28.55 -19.10
N ARG A 360 16.12 -28.00 -18.45
CA ARG A 360 17.45 -27.79 -19.07
C ARG A 360 18.22 -29.07 -19.32
N LEU A 361 18.01 -30.08 -18.47
CA LEU A 361 18.58 -31.41 -18.64
C LEU A 361 17.90 -32.23 -19.76
N GLY A 362 16.76 -31.75 -20.28
CA GLY A 362 15.96 -32.47 -21.26
C GLY A 362 15.24 -33.68 -20.66
N GLU A 363 14.98 -33.66 -19.35
CA GLU A 363 14.18 -34.69 -18.68
C GLU A 363 12.70 -34.52 -19.04
N MET A 364 11.98 -35.65 -19.16
CA MET A 364 10.55 -35.60 -19.46
C MET A 364 9.79 -35.03 -18.24
N PRO A 365 8.99 -33.96 -18.43
CA PRO A 365 8.16 -33.44 -17.35
C PRO A 365 7.01 -34.41 -17.04
N ALA A 366 6.58 -34.41 -15.78
CA ALA A 366 5.34 -35.01 -15.31
C ALA A 366 4.24 -33.93 -15.31
N ASP A 367 3.61 -33.67 -14.16
CA ASP A 367 2.53 -32.70 -14.04
C ASP A 367 3.04 -31.25 -13.99
N GLN A 368 2.36 -30.35 -14.72
CA GLN A 368 2.64 -28.90 -14.77
C GLN A 368 4.12 -28.53 -15.03
N GLY A 369 4.84 -29.40 -15.74
CA GLY A 369 6.25 -29.23 -16.08
C GLY A 369 7.24 -29.75 -15.03
N PHE A 370 6.80 -30.10 -13.82
CA PHE A 370 7.69 -30.59 -12.76
C PHE A 370 8.28 -31.99 -13.08
N PRO A 371 9.47 -32.32 -12.57
CA PRO A 371 10.05 -33.65 -12.77
C PRO A 371 9.31 -34.74 -11.99
N ALA A 372 9.37 -35.98 -12.48
CA ALA A 372 8.75 -37.13 -11.83
C ALA A 372 9.27 -37.39 -10.40
N TYR A 373 10.49 -36.97 -10.08
CA TYR A 373 11.11 -37.16 -8.77
C TYR A 373 10.80 -36.04 -7.76
N LEU A 374 9.95 -35.06 -8.08
CA LEU A 374 9.61 -33.95 -7.17
C LEU A 374 9.14 -34.46 -5.79
N GLY A 375 8.20 -35.42 -5.76
CA GLY A 375 7.70 -35.99 -4.52
C GLY A 375 8.78 -36.68 -3.69
N SER A 376 9.68 -37.43 -4.34
CA SER A 376 10.79 -38.11 -3.66
C SER A 376 11.81 -37.14 -3.07
N LYS A 377 12.08 -36.00 -3.75
CA LYS A 377 12.97 -34.95 -3.27
C LYS A 377 12.38 -34.22 -2.06
N LEU A 378 11.10 -33.87 -2.13
CA LEU A 378 10.38 -33.28 -0.99
C LEU A 378 10.35 -34.23 0.20
N ALA A 379 10.08 -35.52 -0.02
CA ALA A 379 10.06 -36.53 1.04
C ALA A 379 11.44 -36.66 1.70
N SER A 380 12.49 -36.81 0.89
CA SER A 380 13.87 -36.85 1.37
C SER A 380 14.28 -35.61 2.16
N PHE A 381 13.68 -34.45 1.90
CA PHE A 381 13.94 -33.23 2.67
C PHE A 381 13.18 -33.24 4.00
N TYR A 382 11.86 -33.44 3.99
CA TYR A 382 11.05 -33.39 5.20
C TYR A 382 11.33 -34.55 6.16
N GLU A 383 11.72 -35.74 5.69
CA GLU A 383 12.07 -36.89 6.54
C GLU A 383 13.41 -36.77 7.27
N ARG A 384 14.20 -35.73 6.96
CA ARG A 384 15.40 -35.36 7.72
C ARG A 384 15.06 -34.70 9.06
N ALA A 385 13.85 -34.15 9.18
CA ALA A 385 13.30 -33.71 10.46
C ALA A 385 13.05 -34.89 11.40
N GLY A 386 13.00 -34.57 12.70
CA GLY A 386 12.68 -35.56 13.73
C GLY A 386 13.43 -35.29 15.03
N LYS A 387 12.93 -35.91 16.10
CA LYS A 387 13.65 -36.08 17.36
C LYS A 387 14.50 -37.34 17.28
N SER A 388 15.76 -37.25 17.69
CA SER A 388 16.70 -38.37 17.61
C SER A 388 17.74 -38.31 18.71
N VAL A 389 18.23 -39.48 19.11
CA VAL A 389 19.42 -39.60 19.94
C VAL A 389 20.64 -39.41 19.02
N ALA A 390 21.46 -38.41 19.31
CA ALA A 390 22.66 -38.11 18.54
C ALA A 390 23.69 -39.24 18.66
N LEU A 391 24.55 -39.37 17.65
CA LEU A 391 25.66 -40.32 17.65
C LEU A 391 26.76 -39.87 18.64
N GLY A 392 27.39 -40.83 19.32
CA GLY A 392 28.54 -40.60 20.20
C GLY A 392 28.18 -40.27 21.64
N SER A 393 29.21 -40.22 22.49
CA SER A 393 29.14 -40.02 23.93
C SER A 393 29.36 -38.54 24.30
N PRO A 394 28.62 -37.98 25.28
CA PRO A 394 27.49 -38.58 26.00
C PRO A 394 26.22 -38.70 25.14
N GLU A 395 25.29 -39.57 25.58
CA GLU A 395 23.96 -39.67 24.97
C GLU A 395 23.22 -38.33 25.06
N ARG A 396 22.73 -37.85 23.90
CA ARG A 396 22.12 -36.54 23.75
C ARG A 396 20.88 -36.63 22.90
N ASN A 397 19.81 -35.99 23.35
CA ASN A 397 18.59 -35.87 22.59
C ASN A 397 18.60 -34.53 21.86
N GLY A 398 18.46 -34.56 20.54
CA GLY A 398 18.28 -33.37 19.71
C GLY A 398 17.02 -33.50 18.86
N SER A 399 16.50 -32.37 18.38
CA SER A 399 15.39 -32.38 17.44
C SER A 399 15.58 -31.34 16.33
N VAL A 400 15.04 -31.63 15.14
CA VAL A 400 14.93 -30.67 14.04
C VAL A 400 13.47 -30.58 13.63
N SER A 401 12.85 -29.44 13.92
CA SER A 401 11.52 -29.09 13.41
C SER A 401 11.65 -28.39 12.06
N ILE A 402 10.97 -28.86 11.01
CA ILE A 402 10.94 -28.17 9.71
C ILE A 402 9.62 -27.45 9.56
N VAL A 403 9.68 -26.16 9.22
CA VAL A 403 8.54 -25.33 8.84
C VAL A 403 8.75 -24.87 7.40
N GLY A 404 8.03 -25.47 6.46
CA GLY A 404 8.11 -25.14 5.04
C GLY A 404 6.99 -24.18 4.62
N ALA A 405 7.37 -23.05 4.02
CA ALA A 405 6.41 -22.14 3.39
C ALA A 405 6.17 -22.55 1.94
N VAL A 406 4.91 -22.78 1.58
CA VAL A 406 4.49 -23.15 0.22
C VAL A 406 3.63 -22.01 -0.35
N SER A 407 3.99 -21.53 -1.53
CA SER A 407 3.30 -20.44 -2.22
C SER A 407 2.67 -20.95 -3.51
N PRO A 408 1.50 -21.63 -3.45
CA PRO A 408 0.83 -22.06 -4.65
C PRO A 408 0.39 -20.87 -5.51
N PRO A 409 0.45 -20.98 -6.85
CA PRO A 409 -0.03 -19.93 -7.74
C PRO A 409 -1.52 -19.70 -7.50
N GLY A 410 -1.90 -18.46 -7.19
CA GLY A 410 -3.29 -18.08 -6.93
C GLY A 410 -3.90 -18.63 -5.63
N GLY A 411 -3.15 -19.35 -4.80
CA GLY A 411 -3.71 -20.04 -3.62
C GLY A 411 -4.35 -21.39 -3.92
N ASP A 412 -4.08 -21.99 -5.08
CA ASP A 412 -4.64 -23.27 -5.49
C ASP A 412 -3.87 -24.46 -4.88
N PHE A 413 -4.53 -25.23 -4.01
CA PHE A 413 -3.90 -26.37 -3.35
C PHE A 413 -3.78 -27.62 -4.24
N SER A 414 -4.33 -27.60 -5.45
CA SER A 414 -4.17 -28.68 -6.44
C SER A 414 -2.80 -28.66 -7.13
N ASP A 415 -2.00 -27.61 -6.91
CA ASP A 415 -0.62 -27.52 -7.40
C ASP A 415 0.22 -28.75 -6.97
N PRO A 416 1.07 -29.32 -7.86
CA PRO A 416 1.87 -30.50 -7.54
C PRO A 416 2.78 -30.36 -6.33
N VAL A 417 3.33 -29.16 -6.06
CA VAL A 417 4.19 -28.92 -4.89
C VAL A 417 3.36 -28.99 -3.61
N THR A 418 2.18 -28.36 -3.63
CA THR A 418 1.27 -28.39 -2.48
C THR A 418 0.76 -29.80 -2.21
N THR A 419 0.31 -30.51 -3.25
CA THR A 419 -0.20 -31.89 -3.13
C THR A 419 0.88 -32.84 -2.61
N SER A 420 2.09 -32.74 -3.15
CA SER A 420 3.23 -33.55 -2.69
C SER A 420 3.59 -33.23 -1.24
N THR A 421 3.62 -31.96 -0.86
CA THR A 421 3.95 -31.53 0.50
C THR A 421 2.89 -32.00 1.50
N LEU A 422 1.60 -31.87 1.16
CA LEU A 422 0.47 -32.36 1.95
C LEU A 422 0.53 -33.87 2.23
N GLY A 423 1.02 -34.66 1.27
CA GLY A 423 1.20 -36.10 1.45
C GLY A 423 2.29 -36.47 2.46
N ILE A 424 3.26 -35.59 2.69
CA ILE A 424 4.45 -35.85 3.51
C ILE A 424 4.32 -35.23 4.90
N VAL A 425 3.88 -33.97 4.98
CA VAL A 425 3.84 -33.22 6.24
C VAL A 425 2.74 -33.73 7.18
N GLN A 426 2.98 -33.60 8.48
CA GLN A 426 2.05 -34.05 9.51
C GLN A 426 1.15 -32.91 10.02
N VAL A 427 1.59 -31.66 9.88
CA VAL A 427 0.83 -30.47 10.26
C VAL A 427 0.70 -29.54 9.06
N PHE A 428 -0.51 -28.99 8.90
CA PHE A 428 -0.89 -28.11 7.82
C PHE A 428 -1.59 -26.86 8.36
N TRP A 429 -0.93 -25.72 8.21
CA TRP A 429 -1.42 -24.40 8.63
C TRP A 429 -1.90 -23.60 7.42
N GLY A 430 -3.11 -23.88 6.97
CA GLY A 430 -3.68 -23.28 5.76
C GLY A 430 -4.03 -21.81 5.94
N LEU A 431 -3.27 -20.90 5.31
CA LEU A 431 -3.59 -19.48 5.32
C LEU A 431 -4.64 -19.12 4.26
N ASP A 432 -5.71 -18.46 4.68
CA ASP A 432 -6.79 -17.98 3.82
C ASP A 432 -6.60 -16.52 3.43
N LYS A 433 -6.65 -16.27 2.12
CA LYS A 433 -6.62 -14.93 1.55
C LYS A 433 -7.84 -14.11 1.97
N LYS A 434 -9.01 -14.73 2.16
CA LYS A 434 -10.24 -14.02 2.55
C LYS A 434 -10.12 -13.41 3.95
N LEU A 435 -9.54 -14.15 4.89
CA LEU A 435 -9.29 -13.66 6.26
C LEU A 435 -8.25 -12.54 6.25
N ALA A 436 -7.16 -12.69 5.49
CA ALA A 436 -6.15 -11.65 5.35
C ALA A 436 -6.72 -10.34 4.75
N GLN A 437 -7.59 -10.43 3.74
CA GLN A 437 -8.28 -9.26 3.16
C GLN A 437 -9.22 -8.56 4.14
N ARG A 438 -9.79 -9.30 5.10
CA ARG A 438 -10.60 -8.76 6.20
C ARG A 438 -9.75 -8.24 7.37
N LYS A 439 -8.42 -8.28 7.25
CA LYS A 439 -7.46 -7.94 8.31
C LYS A 439 -7.62 -8.79 9.58
N HIS A 440 -8.08 -10.04 9.41
CA HIS A 440 -8.07 -11.04 10.47
C HIS A 440 -6.73 -11.77 10.42
N PHE A 441 -5.93 -11.60 11.48
CA PHE A 441 -4.59 -12.18 11.61
C PHE A 441 -4.44 -12.89 12.95
N PRO A 442 -3.71 -14.02 12.99
CA PRO A 442 -3.19 -14.79 11.86
C PRO A 442 -4.34 -15.37 10.99
N SER A 443 -4.16 -15.36 9.67
CA SER A 443 -5.22 -15.65 8.68
C SER A 443 -5.44 -17.16 8.47
N ILE A 444 -5.50 -17.94 9.55
CA ILE A 444 -5.60 -19.40 9.51
C ILE A 444 -7.03 -19.84 9.24
N ASN A 445 -7.21 -20.71 8.24
CA ASN A 445 -8.49 -21.35 7.96
C ASN A 445 -8.72 -22.51 8.94
N THR A 446 -9.79 -22.43 9.74
CA THR A 446 -10.12 -23.43 10.76
C THR A 446 -10.65 -24.75 10.20
N SER A 447 -11.29 -24.75 9.02
CA SER A 447 -11.84 -25.96 8.41
C SER A 447 -10.79 -26.73 7.61
N MET A 448 -9.86 -26.02 6.97
CA MET A 448 -8.83 -26.63 6.12
C MET A 448 -7.56 -27.04 6.87
N SER A 449 -7.21 -26.32 7.94
CA SER A 449 -6.02 -26.61 8.72
C SER A 449 -6.18 -27.88 9.55
N TYR A 450 -5.10 -28.62 9.74
CA TYR A 450 -5.12 -29.84 10.56
C TYR A 450 -3.75 -30.16 11.15
N SER A 451 -3.74 -30.95 12.22
CA SER A 451 -2.55 -31.54 12.81
C SER A 451 -2.79 -33.01 13.11
N LYS A 452 -1.86 -33.87 12.70
CA LYS A 452 -1.85 -35.31 13.03
C LYS A 452 -1.15 -35.60 14.38
N TYR A 453 -0.51 -34.61 15.00
CA TYR A 453 0.22 -34.78 16.25
C TYR A 453 -0.64 -34.63 17.52
N THR A 454 -1.92 -34.28 17.38
CA THR A 454 -2.84 -34.07 18.51
C THR A 454 -2.84 -35.26 19.48
N THR A 455 -3.03 -36.48 18.98
CA THR A 455 -3.09 -37.71 19.79
C THR A 455 -1.81 -37.97 20.59
N ILE A 456 -0.64 -37.59 20.06
CA ILE A 456 0.64 -37.76 20.76
C ILE A 456 0.79 -36.71 21.85
N LEU A 457 0.41 -35.47 21.54
CA LEU A 457 0.47 -34.33 22.46
C LEU A 457 -0.56 -34.40 23.58
N ASP A 458 -1.68 -35.10 23.38
CA ASP A 458 -2.69 -35.26 24.43
C ASP A 458 -2.10 -35.91 25.69
N LYS A 459 -1.14 -36.85 25.55
CA LYS A 459 -0.40 -37.40 26.70
C LYS A 459 0.43 -36.37 27.46
N PHE A 460 1.00 -35.40 26.75
CA PHE A 460 1.75 -34.29 27.35
C PHE A 460 0.79 -33.33 28.06
N TYR A 461 -0.32 -32.98 27.41
CA TYR A 461 -1.33 -32.09 27.98
C TYR A 461 -2.04 -32.72 29.17
N GLU A 462 -2.39 -34.00 29.15
CA GLU A 462 -2.97 -34.70 30.31
C GLU A 462 -2.11 -34.59 31.57
N LYS A 463 -0.78 -34.57 31.40
CA LYS A 463 0.17 -34.44 32.52
C LYS A 463 0.28 -33.02 33.07
N ASN A 464 0.28 -32.01 32.18
CA ASN A 464 0.59 -30.62 32.56
C ASN A 464 -0.66 -29.70 32.60
N HIS A 465 -1.64 -29.96 31.74
CA HIS A 465 -2.85 -29.16 31.47
C HIS A 465 -4.06 -30.08 31.14
N PRO A 466 -4.63 -30.79 32.13
CA PRO A 466 -5.55 -31.91 31.90
C PRO A 466 -6.87 -31.52 31.20
N GLU A 467 -7.32 -30.28 31.33
CA GLU A 467 -8.57 -29.82 30.70
C GLU A 467 -8.38 -29.34 29.25
N PHE A 468 -7.14 -29.15 28.81
CA PHE A 468 -6.82 -28.53 27.51
C PHE A 468 -7.33 -29.32 26.30
N PRO A 469 -7.13 -30.66 26.20
CA PRO A 469 -7.63 -31.44 25.06
C PRO A 469 -9.16 -31.35 24.94
N ARG A 470 -9.87 -31.45 26.07
CA ARG A 470 -11.34 -31.35 26.11
C ARG A 470 -11.84 -30.01 25.58
N LEU A 471 -11.24 -28.91 26.04
CA LEU A 471 -11.62 -27.55 25.62
C LEU A 471 -11.32 -27.30 24.14
N ARG A 472 -10.18 -27.81 23.64
CA ARG A 472 -9.80 -27.72 22.22
C ARG A 472 -10.87 -28.37 21.34
N ASP A 473 -11.29 -29.58 21.70
CA ASP A 473 -12.25 -30.34 20.91
C ASP A 473 -13.64 -29.68 20.94
N GLN A 474 -14.07 -29.14 22.09
CA GLN A 474 -15.29 -28.33 22.20
C GLN A 474 -15.25 -27.06 21.32
N ILE A 475 -14.14 -26.32 21.34
CA ILE A 475 -13.98 -25.12 20.49
C ILE A 475 -14.01 -25.50 19.01
N ARG A 476 -13.37 -26.61 18.63
CA ARG A 476 -13.37 -27.10 17.25
C ARG A 476 -14.78 -27.46 16.81
N GLU A 477 -15.54 -28.18 17.63
CA GLU A 477 -16.94 -28.52 17.38
C GLU A 477 -17.82 -27.25 17.24
N LEU A 478 -17.63 -26.27 18.13
CA LEU A 478 -18.33 -24.99 18.07
C LEU A 478 -18.06 -24.24 16.75
N LEU A 479 -16.80 -24.20 16.30
CA LEU A 479 -16.40 -23.55 15.05
C LEU A 479 -16.99 -24.26 13.83
N THR A 480 -16.95 -25.60 13.79
CA THR A 480 -17.57 -26.40 12.72
C THR A 480 -19.09 -26.18 12.68
N LYS A 481 -19.76 -26.23 13.83
CA LYS A 481 -21.21 -25.96 13.92
C LYS A 481 -21.53 -24.54 13.47
N SER A 482 -20.71 -23.55 13.82
CA SER A 482 -20.88 -22.16 13.36
C SER A 482 -20.81 -22.05 11.83
N GLU A 483 -19.92 -22.78 11.17
CA GLU A 483 -19.81 -22.74 9.71
C GLU A 483 -21.02 -23.36 9.01
N GLU A 484 -21.53 -24.48 9.52
CA GLU A 484 -22.78 -25.09 9.05
C GLU A 484 -23.96 -24.13 9.22
N LEU A 485 -24.04 -23.49 10.40
CA LEU A 485 -25.09 -22.51 10.69
C LEU A 485 -24.97 -21.25 9.83
N ASP A 486 -23.77 -20.76 9.54
CA ASP A 486 -23.57 -19.61 8.65
C ASP A 486 -24.14 -19.86 7.24
N GLN A 487 -24.03 -21.10 6.72
CA GLN A 487 -24.65 -21.48 5.44
C GLN A 487 -26.18 -21.42 5.53
N VAL A 488 -26.76 -21.93 6.63
CA VAL A 488 -28.23 -21.86 6.86
C VAL A 488 -28.69 -20.41 7.01
N VAL A 489 -27.92 -19.56 7.71
CA VAL A 489 -28.20 -18.13 7.87
C VAL A 489 -28.19 -17.41 6.52
N GLN A 490 -27.26 -17.74 5.62
CA GLN A 490 -27.23 -17.15 4.27
C GLN A 490 -28.45 -17.54 3.42
N LEU A 491 -29.00 -18.75 3.64
CA LEU A 491 -30.16 -19.24 2.89
C LEU A 491 -31.51 -18.74 3.44
N VAL A 492 -31.70 -18.75 4.75
CA VAL A 492 -33.02 -18.54 5.40
C VAL A 492 -33.06 -17.30 6.31
N GLY A 493 -31.89 -16.78 6.70
CA GLY A 493 -31.74 -15.65 7.62
C GLY A 493 -31.63 -16.05 9.09
N LYS A 494 -30.91 -15.24 9.89
CA LYS A 494 -30.61 -15.51 11.32
C LYS A 494 -31.85 -15.63 12.21
N ALA A 495 -32.98 -15.04 11.81
CA ALA A 495 -34.23 -15.08 12.57
C ALA A 495 -34.86 -16.49 12.62
N ALA A 496 -34.57 -17.34 11.64
CA ALA A 496 -35.13 -18.69 11.54
C ALA A 496 -34.45 -19.72 12.46
N LEU A 497 -33.32 -19.36 13.09
CA LEU A 497 -32.57 -20.25 13.97
C LEU A 497 -33.17 -20.35 15.37
N GLY A 498 -33.01 -21.52 15.99
CA GLY A 498 -33.29 -21.71 17.41
C GLY A 498 -32.32 -20.93 18.30
N ASP A 499 -32.71 -20.66 19.54
CA ASP A 499 -31.88 -19.85 20.45
C ASP A 499 -30.53 -20.54 20.78
N SER A 500 -30.49 -21.87 20.86
CA SER A 500 -29.22 -22.62 21.02
C SER A 500 -28.24 -22.41 19.86
N ASP A 501 -28.74 -22.32 18.63
CA ASP A 501 -27.89 -22.10 17.45
C ASP A 501 -27.45 -20.65 17.34
N LYS A 502 -28.28 -19.70 17.80
CA LYS A 502 -27.89 -18.29 17.95
C LYS A 502 -26.76 -18.11 18.96
N ILE A 503 -26.80 -18.83 20.09
CA ILE A 503 -25.69 -18.85 21.06
C ILE A 503 -24.43 -19.35 20.39
N ALA A 504 -24.49 -20.49 19.70
CA ALA A 504 -23.34 -21.07 19.02
C ALA A 504 -22.70 -20.08 18.03
N LEU A 505 -23.51 -19.39 17.22
CA LEU A 505 -23.03 -18.34 16.30
C LEU A 505 -22.41 -17.14 17.01
N ASP A 506 -23.07 -16.60 18.04
CA ASP A 506 -22.61 -15.41 18.76
C ASP A 506 -21.31 -15.71 19.55
N VAL A 507 -21.22 -16.88 20.21
CA VAL A 507 -20.00 -17.31 20.91
C VAL A 507 -18.89 -17.65 19.92
N ALA A 508 -19.18 -18.33 18.81
CA ALA A 508 -18.17 -18.60 17.79
C ALA A 508 -17.62 -17.30 17.19
N ALA A 509 -18.44 -16.27 17.02
CA ALA A 509 -17.97 -14.95 16.61
C ALA A 509 -17.00 -14.34 17.64
N MET A 510 -17.32 -14.42 18.94
CA MET A 510 -16.38 -13.99 20.00
C MET A 510 -15.07 -14.78 19.99
N VAL A 511 -15.13 -16.10 19.79
CA VAL A 511 -13.91 -16.93 19.68
C VAL A 511 -13.09 -16.52 18.45
N LYS A 512 -13.72 -16.24 17.30
CA LYS A 512 -13.03 -15.80 16.08
C LYS A 512 -12.33 -14.44 16.28
N ASP A 513 -13.00 -13.46 16.88
CA ASP A 513 -12.51 -12.07 16.98
C ASP A 513 -11.61 -11.82 18.20
N ASP A 514 -11.82 -12.57 19.29
CA ASP A 514 -11.13 -12.31 20.56
C ASP A 514 -10.16 -13.42 20.97
N PHE A 515 -10.37 -14.67 20.54
CA PHE A 515 -9.47 -15.79 20.85
C PHE A 515 -8.52 -16.15 19.69
N LEU A 516 -9.03 -16.31 18.47
CA LEU A 516 -8.23 -16.72 17.30
C LEU A 516 -7.43 -15.55 16.71
N GLN A 517 -7.98 -14.34 16.75
CA GLN A 517 -7.28 -13.15 16.30
C GLN A 517 -6.20 -12.77 17.31
N GLN A 518 -4.97 -12.58 16.82
CA GLN A 518 -3.82 -12.23 17.63
C GLN A 518 -2.96 -11.17 16.92
N ASN A 519 -2.61 -10.11 17.63
CA ASN A 519 -1.78 -9.03 17.07
C ASN A 519 -0.29 -9.23 17.40
N GLY A 520 0.45 -9.75 16.42
CA GLY A 520 1.90 -10.00 16.49
C GLY A 520 2.78 -8.76 16.72
N TYR A 521 2.25 -7.54 16.57
CA TYR A 521 2.98 -6.28 16.78
C TYR A 521 2.76 -5.65 18.15
N SER A 522 1.81 -6.16 18.94
CA SER A 522 1.46 -5.57 20.24
C SER A 522 2.23 -6.25 21.37
N ASP A 523 2.66 -5.49 22.37
CA ASP A 523 3.47 -6.04 23.46
C ASP A 523 2.73 -7.11 24.28
N TYR A 524 1.40 -6.98 24.43
CA TYR A 524 0.57 -7.88 25.23
C TYR A 524 0.07 -9.14 24.49
N ASP A 525 0.09 -9.14 23.15
CA ASP A 525 -0.46 -10.21 22.30
C ASP A 525 0.53 -10.73 21.25
N GLN A 526 1.77 -10.23 21.21
CA GLN A 526 2.81 -10.78 20.34
C GLN A 526 3.15 -12.24 20.69
N PHE A 527 3.09 -12.58 21.98
CA PHE A 527 3.34 -13.91 22.52
C PHE A 527 2.27 -14.26 23.55
N CYS A 528 1.54 -15.35 23.32
CA CYS A 528 0.57 -15.87 24.29
C CYS A 528 1.11 -17.16 24.91
N PRO A 529 1.40 -17.19 26.23
CA PRO A 529 1.76 -18.41 26.92
C PRO A 529 0.64 -19.47 26.87
N LEU A 530 1.01 -20.74 26.99
CA LEU A 530 0.07 -21.86 26.98
C LEU A 530 -0.98 -21.75 28.10
N TRP A 531 -0.58 -21.34 29.31
CA TRP A 531 -1.49 -21.17 30.44
C TRP A 531 -2.53 -20.06 30.21
N LYS A 532 -2.14 -18.95 29.55
CA LYS A 532 -3.06 -17.85 29.20
C LYS A 532 -4.06 -18.33 28.14
N THR A 533 -3.58 -19.10 27.17
CA THR A 533 -4.42 -19.75 26.15
C THR A 533 -5.44 -20.68 26.79
N GLU A 534 -5.01 -21.59 27.67
CA GLU A 534 -5.91 -22.49 28.42
C GLU A 534 -6.94 -21.70 29.24
N TYR A 535 -6.51 -20.65 29.95
CA TYR A 535 -7.37 -19.79 30.75
C TYR A 535 -8.48 -19.12 29.92
N MET A 536 -8.12 -18.56 28.76
CA MET A 536 -9.10 -17.96 27.84
C MET A 536 -10.07 -19.03 27.32
N MET A 537 -9.58 -20.22 26.94
CA MET A 537 -10.44 -21.32 26.48
C MET A 537 -11.47 -21.72 27.54
N LYS A 538 -11.05 -21.82 28.82
CA LYS A 538 -11.95 -22.09 29.95
C LYS A 538 -13.01 -21.02 30.11
N ALA A 539 -12.64 -19.74 30.00
CA ALA A 539 -13.58 -18.64 30.14
C ALA A 539 -14.63 -18.62 29.01
N PHE A 540 -14.21 -18.79 27.75
CA PHE A 540 -15.14 -18.82 26.61
C PHE A 540 -16.07 -20.04 26.66
N MET A 541 -15.55 -21.24 26.95
CA MET A 541 -16.38 -22.44 27.05
C MET A 541 -17.27 -22.45 28.30
N GLY A 542 -16.79 -21.90 29.42
CA GLY A 542 -17.61 -21.69 30.60
C GLY A 542 -18.80 -20.76 30.32
N TYR A 543 -18.57 -19.65 29.61
CA TYR A 543 -19.66 -18.76 29.18
C TYR A 543 -20.64 -19.44 28.22
N HIS A 544 -20.12 -20.22 27.26
CA HIS A 544 -20.95 -20.99 26.33
C HIS A 544 -21.88 -21.97 27.07
N ASP A 545 -21.33 -22.74 28.00
CA ASP A 545 -22.07 -23.78 28.72
C ASP A 545 -23.11 -23.17 29.67
N GLU A 546 -22.78 -22.07 30.36
CA GLU A 546 -23.74 -21.35 31.21
C GLU A 546 -24.84 -20.66 30.40
N ALA A 547 -24.52 -20.09 29.23
CA ALA A 547 -25.51 -19.53 28.31
C ALA A 547 -26.48 -20.60 27.80
N GLN A 548 -25.97 -21.78 27.43
CA GLN A 548 -26.81 -22.90 27.01
C GLN A 548 -27.73 -23.37 28.15
N LYS A 549 -27.22 -23.47 29.39
CA LYS A 549 -28.03 -23.82 30.57
C LYS A 549 -29.13 -22.78 30.82
N ALA A 550 -28.82 -21.48 30.73
CA ALA A 550 -29.80 -20.41 30.94
C ALA A 550 -30.95 -20.47 29.93
N VAL A 551 -30.64 -20.73 28.65
CA VAL A 551 -31.67 -20.89 27.61
C VAL A 551 -32.45 -22.20 27.77
N ALA A 552 -31.80 -23.29 28.18
CA ALA A 552 -32.47 -24.55 28.50
C ALA A 552 -33.47 -24.41 29.67
N GLN A 553 -33.23 -23.47 30.60
CA GLN A 553 -34.16 -23.11 31.67
C GLN A 553 -35.33 -22.22 31.21
N GLY A 554 -35.45 -21.93 29.92
CA GLY A 554 -36.56 -21.20 29.32
C GLY A 554 -36.35 -19.68 29.17
N GLN A 555 -35.14 -19.17 29.41
CA GLN A 555 -34.82 -17.76 29.18
C GLN A 555 -34.56 -17.50 27.69
N ASN A 556 -34.99 -16.33 27.19
CA ASN A 556 -34.75 -15.93 25.80
C ASN A 556 -33.31 -15.42 25.62
N TRP A 557 -32.63 -15.86 24.56
CA TRP A 557 -31.22 -15.47 24.30
C TRP A 557 -31.00 -13.96 24.26
N ALA A 558 -31.93 -13.17 23.68
CA ALA A 558 -31.76 -11.72 23.59
C ALA A 558 -31.67 -11.06 24.98
N LYS A 559 -32.47 -11.55 25.95
CA LYS A 559 -32.45 -11.06 27.33
C LYS A 559 -31.21 -11.50 28.08
N VAL A 560 -30.80 -12.76 27.89
CA VAL A 560 -29.56 -13.28 28.48
C VAL A 560 -28.38 -12.46 28.00
N ARG A 561 -28.28 -12.22 26.69
CA ARG A 561 -27.21 -11.44 26.07
C ARG A 561 -27.13 -10.00 26.59
N GLU A 562 -28.27 -9.33 26.76
CA GLU A 562 -28.32 -7.97 27.32
C GLU A 562 -27.82 -7.95 28.76
N ALA A 563 -28.28 -8.90 29.59
CA ALA A 563 -27.86 -9.02 30.98
C ALA A 563 -26.39 -9.40 31.15
N THR A 564 -25.81 -10.16 30.21
CA THR A 564 -24.42 -10.61 30.26
C THR A 564 -23.46 -9.75 29.44
N SER A 565 -23.87 -8.55 29.01
CA SER A 565 -23.05 -7.64 28.20
C SER A 565 -21.70 -7.29 28.88
N ASP A 566 -21.71 -7.12 30.20
CA ASP A 566 -20.49 -6.83 30.98
C ASP A 566 -19.52 -8.02 31.00
N ILE A 567 -20.05 -9.24 31.11
CA ILE A 567 -19.25 -10.47 31.04
C ILE A 567 -18.64 -10.62 29.65
N GLN A 568 -19.41 -10.35 28.58
CA GLN A 568 -18.87 -10.37 27.22
C GLN A 568 -17.74 -9.37 27.03
N THR A 569 -17.88 -8.17 27.59
CA THR A 569 -16.83 -7.14 27.55
C THR A 569 -15.59 -7.58 28.32
N THR A 570 -15.77 -8.24 29.47
CA THR A 570 -14.65 -8.79 30.25
C THR A 570 -13.94 -9.91 29.51
N LEU A 571 -14.66 -10.84 28.87
CA LEU A 571 -14.10 -11.89 28.00
C LEU A 571 -13.27 -11.31 26.85
N ARG A 572 -13.77 -10.24 26.21
CA ARG A 572 -13.04 -9.51 25.15
C ARG A 572 -11.74 -8.89 25.67
N ASN A 573 -11.76 -8.39 26.89
CA ASN A 573 -10.62 -7.69 27.47
C ASN A 573 -9.48 -8.62 27.91
N MET A 574 -9.72 -9.93 28.07
CA MET A 574 -8.69 -10.90 28.48
C MET A 574 -7.47 -10.93 27.54
N LYS A 575 -7.66 -10.62 26.25
CA LYS A 575 -6.54 -10.60 25.30
C LYS A 575 -5.51 -9.51 25.62
N PHE A 576 -5.95 -8.37 26.18
CA PHE A 576 -5.11 -7.22 26.52
C PHE A 576 -4.27 -7.39 27.79
N GLU A 577 -4.46 -8.48 28.54
CA GLU A 577 -3.72 -8.71 29.78
C GLU A 577 -2.27 -9.12 29.49
N VAL A 578 -1.32 -8.44 30.13
CA VAL A 578 0.11 -8.73 29.95
C VAL A 578 0.47 -10.05 30.66
N PRO A 579 1.21 -10.96 30.01
CA PRO A 579 1.48 -12.31 30.53
C PRO A 579 2.48 -12.41 31.70
N ASP A 580 2.89 -11.31 32.34
CA ASP A 580 4.01 -11.31 33.30
C ASP A 580 3.68 -11.96 34.65
N ASN A 581 2.41 -12.05 35.05
CA ASN A 581 2.03 -12.50 36.41
C ASN A 581 0.80 -13.42 36.43
N GLN A 582 1.01 -14.73 36.36
CA GLN A 582 -0.04 -15.76 36.30
C GLN A 582 -1.02 -15.73 37.49
N GLN A 583 -0.55 -15.41 38.70
CA GLN A 583 -1.36 -15.45 39.92
C GLN A 583 -2.35 -14.29 40.05
N GLU A 584 -1.96 -13.07 39.66
CA GLU A 584 -2.83 -11.89 39.71
C GLU A 584 -3.95 -11.96 38.65
N VAL A 585 -3.63 -12.48 37.47
CA VAL A 585 -4.59 -12.60 36.36
C VAL A 585 -5.66 -13.64 36.67
N SER A 586 -5.27 -14.82 37.19
CA SER A 586 -6.21 -15.89 37.52
C SER A 586 -7.14 -15.57 38.71
N ALA A 587 -6.77 -14.62 39.59
CA ALA A 587 -7.57 -14.23 40.74
C ALA A 587 -8.75 -13.28 40.42
N LYS A 588 -8.67 -12.50 39.33
CA LYS A 588 -9.63 -11.42 39.02
C LYS A 588 -11.03 -11.88 38.59
N VAL A 589 -11.20 -13.12 38.16
CA VAL A 589 -12.50 -13.63 37.66
C VAL A 589 -13.48 -14.03 38.78
N ARG A 590 -13.08 -13.91 40.06
CA ARG A 590 -13.96 -14.30 41.16
C ARG A 590 -15.08 -13.31 41.50
N ASP A 591 -14.98 -12.03 41.13
CA ASP A 591 -16.03 -11.00 41.38
C ASP A 591 -16.00 -9.85 40.35
N PRO A 592 -17.08 -9.54 39.61
CA PRO A 592 -17.16 -8.37 38.73
C PRO A 592 -17.62 -7.09 39.48
N PRO A 593 -17.00 -5.91 39.24
CA PRO A 593 -17.38 -4.64 39.88
C PRO A 593 -18.49 -3.86 39.13
N PRO A 594 -19.23 -2.93 39.80
CA PRO A 594 -20.37 -2.21 39.21
C PRO A 594 -19.97 -0.96 38.40
N CYS A 595 -20.71 -0.72 37.32
CA CYS A 595 -20.56 0.39 36.38
C CYS A 595 -21.38 1.64 36.77
N SER A 596 -20.71 2.70 37.19
CA SER A 596 -21.23 4.08 37.07
C SER A 596 -20.07 5.07 37.12
N ASN A 597 -19.74 5.69 35.99
CA ASN A 597 -19.12 7.02 35.81
C ASN A 597 -18.28 7.05 34.53
N SER A 598 -18.87 7.46 33.41
CA SER A 598 -18.10 7.86 32.22
C SER A 598 -18.92 8.77 31.30
N ILE A 599 -19.24 9.99 31.74
CA ILE A 599 -19.68 11.08 30.87
C ILE A 599 -19.08 12.37 31.40
N ASP A 600 -17.77 12.59 31.21
CA ASP A 600 -17.13 13.87 31.63
C ASP A 600 -15.90 14.27 30.81
N ALA A 601 -15.82 13.87 29.54
CA ALA A 601 -14.66 14.13 28.67
C ALA A 601 -14.90 15.20 27.58
N ASN A 602 -15.81 16.17 27.79
CA ASN A 602 -16.15 17.19 26.78
C ASN A 602 -15.60 18.61 27.06
N ALA A 603 -14.75 18.81 28.07
CA ALA A 603 -14.39 20.17 28.50
C ALA A 603 -13.06 20.72 27.94
N ALA A 604 -12.31 19.99 27.13
CA ALA A 604 -10.93 20.36 26.79
C ALA A 604 -10.65 20.50 25.28
N THR A 605 -11.44 21.29 24.54
CA THR A 605 -10.99 21.87 23.26
C THR A 605 -11.79 23.13 22.94
N ALA A 606 -11.18 24.29 23.15
CA ALA A 606 -11.71 25.59 22.77
C ALA A 606 -11.39 25.88 21.28
N VAL A 607 -12.19 25.35 20.36
CA VAL A 607 -12.36 25.89 19.00
C VAL A 607 -13.81 25.69 18.59
N HIS A 608 -14.41 26.74 18.03
CA HIS A 608 -15.82 26.93 17.66
C HIS A 608 -16.55 25.65 17.21
N ASN A 609 -17.19 24.94 18.15
CA ASN A 609 -17.93 23.72 17.85
C ASN A 609 -19.29 24.11 17.22
N PRO A 610 -19.64 23.67 16.00
CA PRO A 610 -20.90 24.06 15.33
C PRO A 610 -22.12 23.25 15.80
N ILE A 611 -22.00 22.49 16.89
CA ILE A 611 -23.04 21.59 17.39
C ILE A 611 -23.75 22.28 18.56
N ASP A 612 -24.96 22.76 18.32
CA ASP A 612 -25.81 23.35 19.37
C ASP A 612 -26.36 22.24 20.29
N LEU A 613 -25.83 22.14 21.51
CA LEU A 613 -26.39 21.30 22.57
C LEU A 613 -27.75 21.86 23.04
N PRO A 614 -28.67 21.01 23.52
CA PRO A 614 -29.95 21.47 24.01
C PRO A 614 -29.78 22.33 25.28
N GLN A 615 -30.49 23.46 25.31
CA GLN A 615 -30.36 24.49 26.35
C GLN A 615 -31.74 24.91 26.87
N ILE A 616 -31.83 25.33 28.13
CA ILE A 616 -33.07 25.83 28.73
C ILE A 616 -33.04 27.36 28.68
N ALA A 617 -33.89 27.98 27.86
CA ALA A 617 -34.00 29.43 27.74
C ALA A 617 -35.13 29.97 28.64
N VAL A 618 -34.78 30.89 29.54
CA VAL A 618 -35.74 31.49 30.49
C VAL A 618 -36.33 32.77 29.91
N VAL A 619 -37.66 32.83 29.77
CA VAL A 619 -38.38 33.96 29.18
C VAL A 619 -39.50 34.43 30.11
N GLY A 620 -39.69 35.75 30.22
CA GLY A 620 -40.77 36.35 31.00
C GLY A 620 -40.66 37.87 31.06
N SER A 621 -41.74 38.54 31.46
CA SER A 621 -41.79 40.00 31.62
C SER A 621 -40.79 40.50 32.68
N GLN A 622 -40.47 41.80 32.65
CA GLN A 622 -39.68 42.42 33.71
C GLN A 622 -40.36 42.22 35.08
N SER A 623 -39.60 41.86 36.12
CA SER A 623 -40.12 41.58 37.47
C SER A 623 -41.03 40.33 37.61
N SER A 624 -41.05 39.44 36.62
CA SER A 624 -41.77 38.15 36.73
C SER A 624 -41.10 37.11 37.64
N GLY A 625 -39.91 37.41 38.18
CA GLY A 625 -39.18 36.53 39.10
C GLY A 625 -38.16 35.58 38.46
N LYS A 626 -37.75 35.81 37.20
CA LYS A 626 -36.75 34.99 36.47
C LYS A 626 -35.46 34.75 37.26
N SER A 627 -34.79 35.83 37.67
CA SER A 627 -33.51 35.76 38.39
C SER A 627 -33.67 35.04 39.74
N SER A 628 -34.80 35.23 40.43
CA SER A 628 -35.10 34.52 41.68
C SER A 628 -35.26 33.01 41.49
N VAL A 629 -35.89 32.58 40.39
CA VAL A 629 -36.02 31.15 40.05
C VAL A 629 -34.65 30.53 39.77
N LEU A 630 -33.78 31.24 39.05
CA LEU A 630 -32.42 30.78 38.75
C LEU A 630 -31.55 30.68 40.02
N GLU A 631 -31.59 31.68 40.90
CA GLU A 631 -30.85 31.65 42.17
C GLU A 631 -31.35 30.53 43.09
N ASN A 632 -32.65 30.25 43.11
CA ASN A 632 -33.20 29.13 43.88
C ASN A 632 -32.79 27.75 43.32
N ILE A 633 -32.62 27.61 41.99
CA ILE A 633 -32.11 26.38 41.36
C ILE A 633 -30.62 26.15 41.70
N VAL A 634 -29.84 27.22 41.78
CA VAL A 634 -28.41 27.16 42.15
C VAL A 634 -28.19 27.07 43.66
N GLY A 635 -29.14 27.58 44.46
CA GLY A 635 -29.04 27.66 45.92
C GLY A 635 -28.18 28.83 46.43
N ARG A 636 -27.69 29.72 45.55
CA ARG A 636 -26.78 30.84 45.86
C ARG A 636 -27.23 32.16 45.24
N ASP A 637 -26.85 33.25 45.89
CA ASP A 637 -27.12 34.62 45.47
C ASP A 637 -25.96 35.16 44.63
N PHE A 638 -26.12 35.27 43.31
CA PHE A 638 -25.03 35.69 42.40
C PHE A 638 -25.48 36.55 41.22
N LEU A 639 -26.78 36.70 40.99
CA LEU A 639 -27.28 37.58 39.95
C LEU A 639 -27.42 39.02 40.49
N PRO A 640 -27.18 40.05 39.67
CA PRO A 640 -27.37 41.43 40.07
C PRO A 640 -28.85 41.75 40.33
N ARG A 641 -29.12 42.73 41.21
CA ARG A 641 -30.47 43.19 41.57
C ARG A 641 -30.52 44.72 41.55
N GLY A 642 -31.62 45.30 41.04
CA GLY A 642 -31.81 46.75 40.97
C GLY A 642 -33.15 47.15 40.35
N SER A 643 -33.52 48.43 40.47
CA SER A 643 -34.68 49.01 39.80
C SER A 643 -34.36 49.30 38.33
N GLY A 644 -35.11 48.70 37.38
CA GLY A 644 -34.87 48.85 35.93
C GLY A 644 -34.54 47.53 35.22
N ILE A 645 -33.97 47.60 34.01
CA ILE A 645 -33.49 46.41 33.28
C ILE A 645 -32.15 45.99 33.87
N VAL A 646 -32.16 44.90 34.64
CA VAL A 646 -30.98 44.41 35.36
C VAL A 646 -30.14 43.47 34.47
N THR A 647 -30.78 42.46 33.87
CA THR A 647 -30.15 41.58 32.87
C THR A 647 -30.12 42.27 31.50
N ARG A 648 -28.99 42.90 31.15
CA ARG A 648 -28.78 43.65 29.89
C ARG A 648 -28.07 42.86 28.78
N ARG A 649 -27.53 41.69 29.13
CA ARG A 649 -26.88 40.71 28.24
C ARG A 649 -27.41 39.32 28.57
N PRO A 650 -27.57 38.41 27.59
CA PRO A 650 -27.86 37.01 27.89
C PRO A 650 -26.78 36.40 28.78
N LEU A 651 -27.17 35.63 29.81
CA LEU A 651 -26.24 34.89 30.66
C LEU A 651 -26.40 33.40 30.40
N ILE A 652 -25.37 32.77 29.84
CA ILE A 652 -25.30 31.32 29.66
C ILE A 652 -24.65 30.74 30.91
N LEU A 653 -25.48 30.09 31.72
CA LEU A 653 -25.12 29.50 33.00
C LEU A 653 -25.02 27.99 32.88
N GLN A 654 -23.83 27.44 33.11
CA GLN A 654 -23.57 26.01 33.11
C GLN A 654 -23.34 25.53 34.54
N LEU A 655 -24.28 24.75 35.07
CA LEU A 655 -24.16 24.08 36.37
C LEU A 655 -23.52 22.72 36.14
N ILE A 656 -22.51 22.38 36.93
CA ILE A 656 -21.78 21.11 36.83
C ILE A 656 -21.76 20.47 38.21
N ASN A 657 -22.37 19.29 38.33
CA ASN A 657 -22.28 18.50 39.55
C ASN A 657 -20.89 17.88 39.65
N LYS A 658 -20.17 18.19 40.74
CA LYS A 658 -18.89 17.53 41.05
C LYS A 658 -19.00 16.86 42.43
N PRO A 659 -18.81 15.54 42.55
CA PRO A 659 -18.84 14.87 43.84
C PRO A 659 -17.69 15.39 44.74
N PRO A 660 -17.90 15.48 46.06
CA PRO A 660 -16.87 15.91 46.99
C PRO A 660 -15.68 14.95 46.93
N ALA A 661 -14.47 15.48 46.83
CA ALA A 661 -13.26 14.65 46.84
C ALA A 661 -13.14 13.98 48.21
N GLN A 662 -13.05 12.64 48.25
CA GLN A 662 -12.77 11.93 49.49
C GLN A 662 -11.40 12.40 50.03
N ALA A 663 -11.44 13.09 51.17
CA ALA A 663 -10.25 13.65 51.79
C ALA A 663 -9.41 12.54 52.45
N ASN A 664 -8.27 12.21 51.84
CA ASN A 664 -7.17 11.56 52.53
C ASN A 664 -6.52 12.55 53.51
N GLY A 665 -7.11 12.70 54.71
CA GLY A 665 -6.38 13.01 55.94
C GLY A 665 -5.58 14.33 56.04
N VAL A 666 -5.89 15.38 55.29
CA VAL A 666 -5.24 16.71 55.46
C VAL A 666 -6.21 17.67 56.17
N LYS A 667 -5.70 18.39 57.19
CA LYS A 667 -6.43 19.30 58.07
C LYS A 667 -7.08 20.46 57.29
N ASP A 668 -8.32 20.80 57.66
CA ASP A 668 -9.11 21.93 57.15
C ASP A 668 -8.37 23.27 57.24
N GLU A 669 -7.96 23.83 56.11
CA GLU A 669 -7.59 25.24 56.00
C GLU A 669 -8.87 26.08 55.90
N LYS A 670 -9.06 27.03 56.83
CA LYS A 670 -10.15 28.01 56.76
C LYS A 670 -9.85 29.03 55.67
N LEU A 671 -10.77 29.19 54.70
CA LEU A 671 -10.76 30.26 53.70
C LEU A 671 -11.06 31.62 54.36
N ASP A 672 -10.17 32.60 54.19
CA ASP A 672 -10.43 34.01 54.54
C ASP A 672 -11.35 34.65 53.48
N THR A 673 -12.67 34.48 53.61
CA THR A 673 -13.67 35.03 52.68
C THR A 673 -14.73 35.89 53.38
N THR A 674 -15.24 36.91 52.67
CA THR A 674 -16.32 37.81 53.12
C THR A 674 -17.70 37.16 53.15
N ASP A 675 -17.87 36.03 52.45
CA ASP A 675 -19.08 35.21 52.48
C ASP A 675 -18.95 34.12 53.55
N SER A 676 -19.82 34.17 54.58
CA SER A 676 -19.85 33.18 55.67
C SER A 676 -20.25 31.77 55.22
N ALA A 677 -20.68 31.61 53.96
CA ALA A 677 -21.13 30.35 53.40
C ALA A 677 -20.24 29.84 52.23
N ALA A 678 -19.07 30.43 51.98
CA ALA A 678 -18.15 29.95 50.93
C ALA A 678 -17.56 28.57 51.30
N ASN A 679 -17.48 27.66 50.31
CA ASN A 679 -16.92 26.31 50.46
C ASN A 679 -15.79 26.10 49.44
N LEU A 680 -14.77 25.32 49.80
CA LEU A 680 -13.61 25.02 48.96
C LEU A 680 -14.00 24.18 47.72
N ASP A 681 -15.04 23.36 47.86
CA ASP A 681 -15.55 22.48 46.81
C ASP A 681 -16.51 23.18 45.80
N GLU A 682 -16.93 24.43 46.07
CA GLU A 682 -17.83 25.20 45.20
C GLU A 682 -17.10 26.41 44.60
N TYR A 683 -17.16 26.57 43.27
CA TYR A 683 -16.57 27.72 42.59
C TYR A 683 -17.21 28.03 41.23
N GLY A 684 -17.11 29.28 40.81
CA GLY A 684 -17.46 29.75 39.47
C GLY A 684 -16.25 30.05 38.59
N GLU A 685 -16.39 29.92 37.28
CA GLU A 685 -15.39 30.29 36.27
C GLU A 685 -16.06 30.99 35.08
N PHE A 686 -15.43 32.06 34.57
CA PHE A 686 -15.90 32.78 33.41
C PHE A 686 -15.08 32.45 32.15
N LEU A 687 -15.73 32.35 31.00
CA LEU A 687 -15.03 32.06 29.74
C LEU A 687 -14.09 33.21 29.30
N HIS A 688 -14.41 34.47 29.65
CA HIS A 688 -13.59 35.63 29.28
C HIS A 688 -12.35 35.80 30.18
N ILE A 689 -12.27 35.08 31.30
CA ILE A 689 -11.10 35.05 32.20
C ILE A 689 -10.75 33.58 32.52
N PRO A 690 -10.21 32.83 31.54
CA PRO A 690 -9.96 31.40 31.71
C PRO A 690 -8.92 31.14 32.83
N GLY A 691 -9.21 30.19 33.72
CA GLY A 691 -8.33 29.76 34.80
C GLY A 691 -8.51 30.47 36.14
N GLN A 692 -9.31 31.53 36.23
CA GLN A 692 -9.63 32.19 37.50
C GLN A 692 -10.86 31.57 38.17
N LYS A 693 -10.69 30.99 39.37
CA LYS A 693 -11.77 30.40 40.17
C LYS A 693 -12.33 31.39 41.18
N PHE A 694 -13.65 31.59 41.16
CA PHE A 694 -14.37 32.45 42.08
C PHE A 694 -15.11 31.61 43.12
N HIS A 695 -14.58 31.55 44.35
CA HIS A 695 -15.22 30.85 45.48
C HIS A 695 -16.25 31.73 46.22
N ASP A 696 -16.17 33.06 46.07
CA ASP A 696 -17.13 34.01 46.62
C ASP A 696 -18.13 34.43 45.53
N PHE A 697 -19.41 34.10 45.73
CA PHE A 697 -20.48 34.39 44.78
C PHE A 697 -20.84 35.87 44.70
N ASN A 698 -20.47 36.68 45.69
CA ASN A 698 -20.59 38.14 45.60
C ASN A 698 -19.60 38.71 44.57
N LYS A 699 -18.39 38.14 44.48
CA LYS A 699 -17.41 38.53 43.45
C LYS A 699 -17.87 38.13 42.05
N ILE A 700 -18.57 37.00 41.91
CA ILE A 700 -19.21 36.60 40.65
C ILE A 700 -20.25 37.65 40.23
N ARG A 701 -21.08 38.11 41.17
CA ARG A 701 -22.08 39.17 40.90
C ARG A 701 -21.41 40.47 40.44
N GLU A 702 -20.39 40.94 41.15
CA GLU A 702 -19.63 42.15 40.80
C GLU A 702 -19.01 42.03 39.41
N GLU A 703 -18.47 40.86 39.07
CA GLU A 703 -17.88 40.58 37.77
C GLU A 703 -18.91 40.65 36.63
N ILE A 704 -20.10 40.06 36.82
CA ILE A 704 -21.19 40.14 35.84
C ILE A 704 -21.55 41.60 35.55
N VAL A 705 -21.63 42.44 36.59
CA VAL A 705 -21.93 43.87 36.45
C VAL A 705 -20.81 44.59 35.70
N ARG A 706 -19.55 44.36 36.10
CA ARG A 706 -18.36 44.96 35.47
C ARG A 706 -18.27 44.65 33.98
N GLU A 707 -18.43 43.37 33.62
CA GLU A 707 -18.36 42.88 32.23
C GLU A 707 -19.55 43.38 31.38
N THR A 708 -20.73 43.53 31.99
CA THR A 708 -21.88 44.13 31.34
C THR A 708 -21.65 45.61 31.05
N GLU A 709 -21.14 46.36 32.03
CA GLU A 709 -20.83 47.79 31.87
C GLU A 709 -19.70 48.05 30.88
N SER A 710 -18.67 47.19 30.85
CA SER A 710 -17.56 47.30 29.90
C SER A 710 -18.04 47.26 28.44
N LYS A 711 -18.98 46.37 28.13
CA LYS A 711 -19.44 46.15 26.74
C LYS A 711 -20.54 47.10 26.30
N VAL A 712 -21.46 47.45 27.19
CA VAL A 712 -22.70 48.17 26.87
C VAL A 712 -22.68 49.62 27.38
N GLY A 713 -21.72 49.96 28.24
CA GLY A 713 -21.65 51.24 28.93
C GLY A 713 -22.59 51.34 30.13
N ARG A 714 -22.52 52.47 30.84
CA ARG A 714 -23.44 52.81 31.94
C ARG A 714 -24.82 53.25 31.45
N ASN A 715 -24.95 53.56 30.16
CA ASN A 715 -26.23 53.84 29.53
C ASN A 715 -27.06 52.54 29.49
N ALA A 716 -28.38 52.64 29.64
CA ALA A 716 -29.30 51.49 29.76
C ALA A 716 -29.49 50.66 28.47
N GLY A 717 -28.47 50.56 27.62
CA GLY A 717 -28.46 49.74 26.40
C GLY A 717 -28.42 48.24 26.70
N ILE A 718 -28.56 47.44 25.65
CA ILE A 718 -28.49 45.96 25.69
C ILE A 718 -27.52 45.44 24.63
N SER A 719 -27.01 44.22 24.80
CA SER A 719 -26.18 43.56 23.79
C SER A 719 -26.55 42.08 23.64
N PRO A 720 -26.63 41.55 22.39
CA PRO A 720 -26.93 40.14 22.15
C PRO A 720 -25.74 39.22 22.46
N ALA A 721 -24.55 39.77 22.77
CA ALA A 721 -23.36 39.00 23.11
C ALA A 721 -23.48 38.41 24.54
N PRO A 722 -23.49 37.07 24.68
CA PRO A 722 -23.70 36.44 25.98
C PRO A 722 -22.51 36.59 26.93
N ILE A 723 -22.75 36.39 28.22
CA ILE A 723 -21.75 36.14 29.25
C ILE A 723 -21.81 34.64 29.58
N ASN A 724 -20.67 33.94 29.54
CA ASN A 724 -20.60 32.51 29.84
C ASN A 724 -20.03 32.29 31.24
N LEU A 725 -20.82 31.67 32.12
CA LEU A 725 -20.47 31.37 33.51
C LEU A 725 -20.66 29.88 33.79
N ARG A 726 -19.61 29.22 34.30
CA ARG A 726 -19.67 27.84 34.80
C ARG A 726 -19.66 27.86 36.32
N ILE A 727 -20.55 27.10 36.95
CA ILE A 727 -20.60 26.91 38.40
C ILE A 727 -20.43 25.42 38.69
N TYR A 728 -19.40 25.09 39.47
CA TYR A 728 -19.11 23.76 39.96
C TYR A 728 -19.62 23.65 41.40
N SER A 729 -20.51 22.71 41.68
CA SER A 729 -21.01 22.45 43.04
C SER A 729 -21.52 21.00 43.17
N PRO A 730 -21.35 20.33 44.33
CA PRO A 730 -21.93 19.01 44.57
C PRO A 730 -23.47 19.06 44.73
N ASN A 731 -24.02 20.23 45.02
CA ASN A 731 -25.42 20.43 45.40
C ASN A 731 -26.33 20.79 44.21
N VAL A 732 -25.78 20.96 43.00
CA VAL A 732 -26.52 21.32 41.78
C VAL A 732 -26.64 20.15 40.82
N LEU A 733 -27.69 20.12 40.01
CA LEU A 733 -27.78 19.19 38.87
C LEU A 733 -27.02 19.76 37.67
N THR A 734 -26.40 18.90 36.86
CA THR A 734 -25.68 19.32 35.66
C THR A 734 -26.67 19.81 34.60
N LEU A 735 -26.79 21.14 34.44
CA LEU A 735 -27.79 21.80 33.59
C LEU A 735 -27.21 23.04 32.92
N THR A 736 -27.63 23.33 31.67
CA THR A 736 -27.31 24.60 30.99
C THR A 736 -28.56 25.46 30.87
N LEU A 737 -28.51 26.63 31.51
CA LEU A 737 -29.59 27.61 31.59
C LEU A 737 -29.16 28.89 30.88
N VAL A 738 -30.07 29.51 30.12
CA VAL A 738 -29.85 30.81 29.46
C VAL A 738 -30.82 31.82 30.06
N ASP A 739 -30.30 32.75 30.86
CA ASP A 739 -31.07 33.90 31.36
C ASP A 739 -31.14 34.97 30.27
N LEU A 740 -32.36 35.38 29.91
CA LEU A 740 -32.61 36.38 28.89
C LEU A 740 -33.18 37.67 29.52
N PRO A 741 -32.87 38.85 28.93
CA PRO A 741 -33.45 40.11 29.37
C PRO A 741 -34.99 40.05 29.45
N GLY A 742 -35.54 40.68 30.48
CA GLY A 742 -37.00 40.74 30.65
C GLY A 742 -37.67 41.62 29.61
N LEU A 743 -38.85 41.20 29.14
CA LEU A 743 -39.64 41.98 28.18
C LEU A 743 -40.19 43.25 28.85
N THR A 744 -39.98 44.40 28.21
CA THR A 744 -40.45 45.74 28.63
C THR A 744 -41.33 46.36 27.55
N LYS A 745 -42.48 46.93 27.93
CA LYS A 745 -43.46 47.54 26.99
C LYS A 745 -43.22 49.03 26.71
N VAL A 746 -42.53 49.73 27.60
CA VAL A 746 -42.27 51.17 27.49
C VAL A 746 -40.82 51.44 27.89
N PRO A 747 -40.04 52.18 27.07
CA PRO A 747 -38.68 52.56 27.44
C PRO A 747 -38.70 53.50 28.66
N VAL A 748 -37.80 53.27 29.62
CA VAL A 748 -37.67 54.08 30.85
C VAL A 748 -36.25 54.64 30.95
N GLY A 749 -36.09 55.93 31.27
CA GLY A 749 -34.78 56.58 31.40
C GLY A 749 -34.06 56.75 30.05
N ASP A 750 -32.74 56.50 30.02
CA ASP A 750 -31.88 56.63 28.82
C ASP A 750 -32.00 55.46 27.82
N GLN A 751 -33.10 54.72 27.84
CA GLN A 751 -33.32 53.58 26.94
C GLN A 751 -33.74 54.05 25.53
N PRO A 752 -33.24 53.38 24.47
CA PRO A 752 -33.62 53.73 23.11
C PRO A 752 -35.10 53.40 22.84
N LYS A 753 -35.75 54.18 21.95
CA LYS A 753 -37.20 54.06 21.67
C LYS A 753 -37.60 52.70 21.08
N ASP A 754 -36.66 51.96 20.51
CA ASP A 754 -36.82 50.64 19.90
C ASP A 754 -36.36 49.48 20.79
N ILE A 755 -36.10 49.73 22.09
CA ILE A 755 -35.60 48.72 23.04
C ILE A 755 -36.47 47.46 23.10
N GLU A 756 -37.80 47.60 23.04
CA GLU A 756 -38.74 46.47 23.04
C GLU A 756 -38.48 45.52 21.86
N LYS A 757 -38.29 46.09 20.66
CA LYS A 757 -38.01 45.32 19.45
C LYS A 757 -36.67 44.61 19.55
N GLN A 758 -35.63 45.30 20.04
CA GLN A 758 -34.30 44.72 20.20
C GLN A 758 -34.29 43.57 21.23
N ILE A 759 -35.00 43.70 22.36
CA ILE A 759 -35.14 42.62 23.35
C ILE A 759 -35.91 41.45 22.74
N ARG A 760 -37.01 41.71 22.02
CA ARG A 760 -37.80 40.67 21.37
C ARG A 760 -36.98 39.88 20.34
N ASP A 761 -36.26 40.58 19.45
CA ASP A 761 -35.42 39.95 18.43
C ASP A 761 -34.29 39.12 19.06
N MET A 762 -33.73 39.60 20.17
CA MET A 762 -32.73 38.87 20.96
C MET A 762 -33.32 37.59 21.57
N VAL A 763 -34.49 37.65 22.20
CA VAL A 763 -35.17 36.49 22.78
C VAL A 763 -35.53 35.47 21.70
N LEU A 764 -36.14 35.91 20.60
CA LEU A 764 -36.53 35.05 19.47
C LEU A 764 -35.33 34.28 18.90
N LYS A 765 -34.14 34.89 18.84
CA LYS A 765 -32.92 34.19 18.39
C LYS A 765 -32.58 32.95 19.21
N TYR A 766 -32.89 32.94 20.52
CA TYR A 766 -32.63 31.80 21.40
C TYR A 766 -33.79 30.80 21.41
N ILE A 767 -35.06 31.25 21.42
CA ILE A 767 -36.23 30.36 21.54
C ILE A 767 -36.73 29.77 20.22
N SER A 768 -36.41 30.38 19.07
CA SER A 768 -36.74 29.83 17.75
C SER A 768 -35.94 28.58 17.40
N LYS A 769 -34.86 28.28 18.13
CA LYS A 769 -34.10 27.05 17.92
C LYS A 769 -34.92 25.83 18.41
N PRO A 770 -35.08 24.77 17.60
CA PRO A 770 -35.92 23.62 17.95
C PRO A 770 -35.35 22.78 19.10
N ASN A 771 -34.03 22.85 19.33
CA ASN A 771 -33.32 22.19 20.42
C ASN A 771 -33.32 22.99 21.75
N ALA A 772 -33.99 24.14 21.80
CA ALA A 772 -34.11 24.94 23.02
C ALA A 772 -35.41 24.62 23.77
N ILE A 773 -35.30 24.29 25.05
CA ILE A 773 -36.45 24.16 25.96
C ILE A 773 -36.81 25.55 26.47
N ILE A 774 -38.10 25.92 26.42
CA ILE A 774 -38.56 27.25 26.83
C ILE A 774 -39.11 27.18 28.25
N LEU A 775 -38.51 27.93 29.16
CA LEU A 775 -39.01 28.12 30.52
C LEU A 775 -39.76 29.47 30.62
N ALA A 776 -41.08 29.42 30.52
CA ALA A 776 -41.94 30.61 30.53
C ALA A 776 -42.33 30.99 31.97
N VAL A 777 -41.64 31.99 32.53
CA VAL A 777 -41.84 32.49 33.91
C VAL A 777 -42.89 33.59 33.93
N THR A 778 -44.01 33.32 34.60
CA THR A 778 -45.16 34.23 34.72
C THR A 778 -45.52 34.45 36.19
N ALA A 779 -45.89 35.67 36.56
CA ALA A 779 -46.36 35.98 37.91
C ALA A 779 -47.86 35.60 38.05
N ALA A 780 -48.21 34.88 39.10
CA ALA A 780 -49.55 34.35 39.34
C ALA A 780 -50.59 35.41 39.72
N ASN A 781 -50.14 36.59 40.16
CA ASN A 781 -51.00 37.74 40.47
C ASN A 781 -51.44 38.55 39.24
N GLN A 782 -51.00 38.15 38.04
CA GLN A 782 -51.45 38.74 36.77
C GLN A 782 -52.25 37.70 35.99
N ASP A 783 -53.23 38.16 35.21
CA ASP A 783 -53.96 37.27 34.29
C ASP A 783 -53.00 36.60 33.30
N LEU A 784 -53.07 35.27 33.22
CA LEU A 784 -52.20 34.42 32.40
C LEU A 784 -52.26 34.79 30.91
N ALA A 785 -53.42 35.27 30.44
CA ALA A 785 -53.61 35.73 29.06
C ALA A 785 -52.73 36.94 28.68
N ASN A 786 -52.30 37.72 29.68
CA ASN A 786 -51.44 38.89 29.49
C ASN A 786 -49.93 38.58 29.63
N SER A 787 -49.56 37.30 29.77
CA SER A 787 -48.17 36.88 29.89
C SER A 787 -47.41 37.01 28.57
N ASP A 788 -46.51 38.00 28.51
CA ASP A 788 -45.66 38.22 27.34
C ASP A 788 -44.72 37.02 27.06
N GLY A 789 -44.30 36.30 28.11
CA GLY A 789 -43.45 35.11 27.97
C GLY A 789 -44.16 33.92 27.34
N LEU A 790 -45.41 33.67 27.72
CA LEU A 790 -46.24 32.62 27.09
C LEU A 790 -46.66 33.00 25.67
N LYS A 791 -46.90 34.29 25.41
CA LYS A 791 -47.20 34.79 24.07
C LYS A 791 -46.06 34.50 23.09
N LEU A 792 -44.82 34.84 23.45
CA LEU A 792 -43.64 34.54 22.62
C LEU A 792 -43.40 33.02 22.49
N ALA A 793 -43.61 32.25 23.56
CA ALA A 793 -43.46 30.80 23.50
C ALA A 793 -44.43 30.17 22.48
N ARG A 794 -45.69 30.62 22.42
CA ARG A 794 -46.68 30.12 21.45
C ARG A 794 -46.39 30.51 20.01
N GLU A 795 -45.68 31.62 19.77
CA GLU A 795 -45.25 32.00 18.41
C GLU A 795 -44.24 31.00 17.83
N VAL A 796 -43.41 30.36 18.68
CA VAL A 796 -42.33 29.43 18.26
C VAL A 796 -42.57 27.95 18.62
N ASP A 797 -43.53 27.68 19.51
CA ASP A 797 -43.97 26.35 19.96
C ASP A 797 -45.50 26.35 20.17
N PRO A 798 -46.31 26.38 19.08
CA PRO A 798 -47.77 26.49 19.17
C PRO A 798 -48.44 25.32 19.93
N GLU A 799 -47.83 24.12 19.85
CA GLU A 799 -48.32 22.90 20.50
C GLU A 799 -47.81 22.74 21.95
N GLY A 800 -46.90 23.61 22.40
CA GLY A 800 -46.34 23.56 23.76
C GLY A 800 -45.55 22.28 24.05
N GLN A 801 -44.87 21.70 23.05
CA GLN A 801 -44.15 20.43 23.20
C GLN A 801 -42.86 20.57 24.02
N ARG A 802 -42.22 21.74 23.96
CA ARG A 802 -40.93 22.05 24.59
C ARG A 802 -41.00 23.27 25.51
N THR A 803 -42.22 23.68 25.88
CA THR A 803 -42.49 24.83 26.76
C THR A 803 -43.00 24.39 28.12
N ILE A 804 -42.34 24.86 29.18
CA ILE A 804 -42.72 24.64 30.59
C ILE A 804 -43.16 25.98 31.18
N GLY A 805 -44.33 26.01 31.81
CA GLY A 805 -44.80 27.20 32.52
C GLY A 805 -44.32 27.20 33.98
N VAL A 806 -43.77 28.32 34.45
CA VAL A 806 -43.43 28.53 35.87
C VAL A 806 -44.28 29.67 36.41
N LEU A 807 -45.02 29.41 37.48
CA LEU A 807 -45.87 30.40 38.15
C LEU A 807 -45.18 30.88 39.41
N THR A 808 -44.80 32.16 39.44
CA THR A 808 -44.17 32.80 40.61
C THR A 808 -45.18 33.66 41.37
N LYS A 809 -44.85 34.12 42.59
CA LYS A 809 -45.69 35.03 43.40
C LYS A 809 -47.08 34.46 43.73
N VAL A 810 -47.18 33.14 43.88
CA VAL A 810 -48.44 32.44 44.23
C VAL A 810 -48.90 32.79 45.65
N ASP A 811 -47.97 33.22 46.50
CA ASP A 811 -48.16 33.71 47.86
C ASP A 811 -48.76 35.14 47.93
N LEU A 812 -48.71 35.90 46.83
CA LEU A 812 -49.19 37.29 46.73
C LEU A 812 -50.51 37.42 45.94
N MET A 813 -51.27 36.32 45.83
CA MET A 813 -52.58 36.32 45.19
C MET A 813 -53.68 36.82 46.13
N ASP A 814 -54.76 37.37 45.57
CA ASP A 814 -55.89 37.86 46.35
C ASP A 814 -56.56 36.72 47.12
N GLU A 815 -56.91 36.96 48.38
CA GLU A 815 -57.57 35.96 49.23
C GLU A 815 -58.86 35.45 48.58
N GLY A 816 -58.92 34.13 48.31
CA GLY A 816 -60.04 33.48 47.63
C GLY A 816 -59.77 33.09 46.17
N THR A 817 -58.62 33.47 45.60
CA THR A 817 -58.18 33.03 44.27
C THR A 817 -57.05 31.99 44.35
N ASP A 818 -57.03 31.03 43.42
CA ASP A 818 -55.98 29.99 43.36
C ASP A 818 -55.55 29.68 41.91
N VAL A 819 -54.42 28.98 41.75
CA VAL A 819 -53.89 28.58 40.43
C VAL A 819 -54.29 27.16 40.01
N VAL A 820 -55.24 26.51 40.69
CA VAL A 820 -55.52 25.08 40.50
C VAL A 820 -56.00 24.77 39.08
N ASP A 821 -56.81 25.65 38.49
CA ASP A 821 -57.26 25.54 37.09
C ASP A 821 -56.14 25.75 36.07
N ILE A 822 -55.13 26.56 36.41
CA ILE A 822 -53.93 26.74 35.58
C ILE A 822 -53.07 25.47 35.63
N LEU A 823 -52.88 24.88 36.82
CA LEU A 823 -52.13 23.64 37.00
C LEU A 823 -52.80 22.44 36.31
N ALA A 824 -54.13 22.45 36.19
CA ALA A 824 -54.90 21.46 35.45
C ALA A 824 -54.85 21.67 33.91
N GLY A 825 -54.22 22.76 33.43
CA GLY A 825 -54.10 23.06 32.01
C GLY A 825 -55.40 23.53 31.35
N ARG A 826 -56.41 23.97 32.13
CA ARG A 826 -57.73 24.36 31.61
C ARG A 826 -57.74 25.74 30.94
N ILE A 827 -56.83 26.63 31.32
CA ILE A 827 -56.76 28.00 30.80
C ILE A 827 -55.88 28.08 29.54
N ILE A 828 -54.60 27.75 29.67
CA ILE A 828 -53.65 27.65 28.53
C ILE A 828 -52.96 26.28 28.63
N PRO A 829 -53.30 25.29 27.77
CA PRO A 829 -52.72 23.97 27.85
C PRO A 829 -51.26 23.96 27.37
N LEU A 830 -50.36 23.39 28.18
CA LEU A 830 -48.96 23.11 27.83
C LEU A 830 -48.68 21.62 28.04
N ARG A 831 -48.00 20.93 27.11
CA ARG A 831 -47.76 19.48 27.23
C ARG A 831 -46.85 19.13 28.41
N LEU A 832 -45.90 20.01 28.75
CA LEU A 832 -45.01 19.82 29.90
C LEU A 832 -45.61 20.35 31.22
N GLY A 833 -46.77 21.02 31.16
CA GLY A 833 -47.52 21.53 32.32
C GLY A 833 -46.91 22.77 33.00
N TYR A 834 -47.53 23.18 34.11
CA TYR A 834 -47.10 24.31 34.95
C TYR A 834 -46.49 23.84 36.26
N VAL A 835 -45.55 24.61 36.79
CA VAL A 835 -44.97 24.41 38.13
C VAL A 835 -45.07 25.70 38.94
N PRO A 836 -45.79 25.70 40.08
CA PRO A 836 -45.85 26.85 40.97
C PRO A 836 -44.65 26.87 41.90
N VAL A 837 -44.06 28.05 42.08
CA VAL A 837 -42.89 28.28 42.94
C VAL A 837 -43.08 29.52 43.81
N VAL A 838 -42.56 29.48 45.03
CA VAL A 838 -42.56 30.60 45.98
C VAL A 838 -41.12 31.05 46.19
N ASN A 839 -40.87 32.33 45.89
CA ASN A 839 -39.56 32.93 46.00
C ASN A 839 -39.49 33.84 47.24
N ARG A 840 -38.27 34.24 47.65
CA ARG A 840 -38.10 35.26 48.71
C ARG A 840 -38.80 36.57 48.34
N GLY A 841 -39.52 37.15 49.29
CA GLY A 841 -40.10 38.49 49.14
C GLY A 841 -39.03 39.57 49.19
N GLN A 842 -39.37 40.78 48.72
CA GLN A 842 -38.44 41.93 48.71
C GLN A 842 -37.88 42.23 50.11
N ARG A 843 -38.70 42.09 51.15
CA ARG A 843 -38.29 42.24 52.56
C ARG A 843 -37.29 41.18 53.01
N ASP A 844 -37.42 39.93 52.56
CA ASP A 844 -36.49 38.85 52.92
C ASP A 844 -35.12 39.05 52.27
N ILE A 845 -35.10 39.64 51.07
CA ILE A 845 -33.89 39.99 50.32
C ILE A 845 -33.17 41.17 50.99
N GLU A 846 -33.89 42.22 51.38
CA GLU A 846 -33.35 43.37 52.12
C GLU A 846 -32.77 42.94 53.48
N ASN A 847 -33.41 41.98 54.14
CA ASN A 847 -32.95 41.39 55.39
C ASN A 847 -31.86 40.31 55.22
N LYS A 848 -31.34 40.10 54.00
CA LYS A 848 -30.27 39.13 53.67
C LYS A 848 -30.56 37.70 54.19
N ARG A 849 -31.81 37.25 54.17
CA ARG A 849 -32.14 35.87 54.58
C ARG A 849 -31.55 34.85 53.59
N PRO A 850 -31.00 33.73 54.08
CA PRO A 850 -30.36 32.72 53.22
C PRO A 850 -31.39 32.03 52.30
N ILE A 851 -30.92 31.47 51.19
CA ILE A 851 -31.77 30.77 50.22
C ILE A 851 -32.34 29.46 50.79
N SER A 852 -31.64 28.80 51.72
CA SER A 852 -32.14 27.62 52.45
C SER A 852 -33.46 27.90 53.19
N TYR A 853 -33.57 29.09 53.81
CA TYR A 853 -34.82 29.54 54.45
C TYR A 853 -35.97 29.67 53.42
N ALA A 854 -35.67 30.09 52.19
CA ALA A 854 -36.67 30.23 51.13
C ALA A 854 -37.24 28.87 50.70
N LEU A 855 -36.39 27.85 50.56
CA LEU A 855 -36.80 26.50 50.18
C LEU A 855 -37.64 25.84 51.28
N GLU A 856 -37.30 26.05 52.55
CA GLU A 856 -38.11 25.58 53.69
C GLU A 856 -39.45 26.32 53.78
N HIS A 857 -39.46 27.65 53.60
CA HIS A 857 -40.69 28.43 53.57
C HIS A 857 -41.61 28.02 52.42
N GLU A 858 -41.05 27.78 51.23
CA GLU A 858 -41.77 27.28 50.06
C GLU A 858 -42.41 25.92 50.34
N LYS A 859 -41.66 24.99 50.94
CA LYS A 859 -42.16 23.68 51.33
C LYS A 859 -43.32 23.80 52.33
N ASN A 860 -43.13 24.59 53.38
CA ASN A 860 -44.15 24.82 54.41
C ASN A 860 -45.42 25.48 53.84
N PHE A 861 -45.28 26.40 52.87
CA PHE A 861 -46.41 27.02 52.19
C PHE A 861 -47.25 25.98 51.45
N PHE A 862 -46.64 25.16 50.58
CA PHE A 862 -47.38 24.19 49.77
C PHE A 862 -47.96 23.03 50.59
N GLU A 863 -47.31 22.61 51.68
CA GLU A 863 -47.81 21.55 52.56
C GLU A 863 -49.01 22.00 53.41
N ASN A 864 -49.03 23.27 53.84
CA ASN A 864 -50.07 23.79 54.75
C ASN A 864 -51.22 24.51 54.04
N HIS A 865 -51.07 24.92 52.77
CA HIS A 865 -52.09 25.68 52.04
C HIS A 865 -53.31 24.82 51.66
N LYS A 866 -54.52 25.32 51.96
CA LYS A 866 -55.81 24.60 51.78
C LYS A 866 -56.03 24.07 50.35
N ALA A 867 -55.63 24.82 49.32
CA ALA A 867 -55.80 24.44 47.91
C ALA A 867 -54.66 23.56 47.34
N TYR A 868 -53.45 23.60 47.93
CA TYR A 868 -52.25 22.99 47.32
C TYR A 868 -51.73 21.74 48.06
N ARG A 869 -52.17 21.50 49.30
CA ARG A 869 -51.73 20.36 50.13
C ARG A 869 -51.78 19.00 49.42
N ASN A 870 -52.84 18.74 48.65
CA ASN A 870 -53.01 17.47 47.93
C ASN A 870 -52.12 17.33 46.68
N LYS A 871 -51.48 18.42 46.23
CA LYS A 871 -50.61 18.48 45.05
C LYS A 871 -49.19 18.95 45.39
N SER A 872 -48.82 19.04 46.67
CA SER A 872 -47.55 19.60 47.13
C SER A 872 -46.31 18.91 46.53
N SER A 873 -46.41 17.61 46.20
CA SER A 873 -45.35 16.83 45.54
C SER A 873 -45.01 17.29 44.11
N TYR A 874 -45.92 18.00 43.44
CA TYR A 874 -45.76 18.53 42.09
C TYR A 874 -45.49 20.05 42.08
N CYS A 875 -45.24 20.64 43.25
CA CYS A 875 -45.02 22.06 43.46
C CYS A 875 -43.59 22.32 43.99
N GLY A 876 -43.12 23.55 43.81
CA GLY A 876 -41.88 24.04 44.40
C GLY A 876 -40.61 23.89 43.54
N THR A 877 -39.57 24.62 43.93
CA THR A 877 -38.28 24.71 43.23
C THR A 877 -37.57 23.34 43.10
N PRO A 878 -37.51 22.48 44.13
CA PRO A 878 -36.85 21.17 44.01
C PRO A 878 -37.54 20.23 43.00
N TYR A 879 -38.87 20.32 42.86
CA TYR A 879 -39.60 19.58 41.84
C TYR A 879 -39.30 20.14 40.44
N LEU A 880 -39.27 21.47 40.29
CA LEU A 880 -38.89 22.14 39.04
C LEU A 880 -37.49 21.70 38.56
N ALA A 881 -36.47 21.71 39.42
CA ALA A 881 -35.11 21.33 39.06
C ALA A 881 -35.01 19.87 38.57
N ARG A 882 -35.65 18.92 39.29
CA ARG A 882 -35.69 17.50 38.88
C ARG A 882 -36.44 17.32 37.55
N LYS A 883 -37.56 18.02 37.38
CA LYS A 883 -38.37 17.96 36.15
C LYS A 883 -37.62 18.52 34.95
N LEU A 884 -36.89 19.63 35.12
CA LEU A 884 -36.04 20.21 34.07
C LEU A 884 -34.93 19.26 33.65
N ASN A 885 -34.29 18.57 34.59
CA ASN A 885 -33.25 17.58 34.27
C ASN A 885 -33.81 16.39 33.48
N LEU A 886 -34.96 15.84 33.91
CA LEU A 886 -35.60 14.73 33.20
C LEU A 886 -35.98 15.12 31.77
N ILE A 887 -36.56 16.31 31.58
CA ILE A 887 -36.95 16.83 30.26
C ILE A 887 -35.71 17.09 29.40
N LEU A 888 -34.64 17.65 29.96
CA LEU A 888 -33.38 17.87 29.26
C LEU A 888 -32.80 16.53 28.76
N MET A 889 -32.75 15.50 29.61
CA MET A 889 -32.26 14.17 29.24
C MET A 889 -33.10 13.50 28.14
N MET A 890 -34.43 13.59 28.23
CA MET A 890 -35.32 13.09 27.18
C MET A 890 -35.11 13.83 25.85
N HIS A 891 -34.94 15.15 25.90
CA HIS A 891 -34.73 15.99 24.73
C HIS A 891 -33.36 15.76 24.09
N ILE A 892 -32.30 15.56 24.89
CA ILE A 892 -30.98 15.11 24.41
C ILE A 892 -31.12 13.80 23.66
N LYS A 893 -31.78 12.79 24.26
CA LYS A 893 -31.93 11.46 23.63
C LYS A 893 -32.68 11.52 22.29
N GLN A 894 -33.66 12.40 22.15
CA GLN A 894 -34.43 12.58 20.90
C GLN A 894 -33.64 13.32 19.81
N THR A 895 -32.74 14.23 20.17
CA THR A 895 -32.00 15.08 19.22
C THR A 895 -30.62 14.50 18.84
N LEU A 896 -30.11 13.55 19.61
CA LEU A 896 -28.81 12.90 19.40
C LEU A 896 -28.66 12.18 18.03
N PRO A 897 -29.70 11.49 17.48
CA PRO A 897 -29.61 10.90 16.14
C PRO A 897 -29.39 11.92 15.02
N ASP A 898 -30.06 13.09 15.10
CA ASP A 898 -29.92 14.15 14.11
C ASP A 898 -28.53 14.81 14.16
N ILE A 899 -27.99 14.98 15.37
CA ILE A 899 -26.62 15.46 15.59
C ILE A 899 -25.61 14.47 14.99
N LYS A 900 -25.80 13.16 15.22
CA LYS A 900 -24.96 12.10 14.66
C LYS A 900 -24.95 12.12 13.13
N ALA A 901 -26.11 12.29 12.51
CA ALA A 901 -26.23 12.37 11.05
C ALA A 901 -25.47 13.59 10.49
N ARG A 902 -25.56 14.76 11.15
CA ARG A 902 -24.83 15.98 10.74
C ARG A 902 -23.31 15.86 10.92
N ILE A 903 -22.85 15.28 12.03
CA ILE A 903 -21.43 15.01 12.28
C ILE A 903 -20.90 14.08 11.19
N SER A 904 -21.61 12.99 10.91
CA SER A 904 -21.20 12.00 9.90
C SER A 904 -21.11 12.61 8.49
N SER A 905 -22.09 13.42 8.10
CA SER A 905 -22.07 14.12 6.80
C SER A 905 -20.93 15.13 6.69
N SER A 906 -20.67 15.90 7.75
CA SER A 906 -19.57 16.88 7.78
C SER A 906 -18.21 16.19 7.76
N LEU A 907 -18.06 15.09 8.52
CA LEU A 907 -16.86 14.28 8.54
C LEU A 907 -16.57 13.70 7.16
N GLN A 908 -17.58 13.14 6.48
CA GLN A 908 -17.42 12.63 5.11
C GLN A 908 -16.95 13.73 4.14
N LYS A 909 -17.52 14.94 4.23
CA LYS A 909 -17.13 16.08 3.40
C LYS A 909 -15.68 16.50 3.63
N TYR A 910 -15.29 16.74 4.89
CA TYR A 910 -13.93 17.17 5.22
C TYR A 910 -12.90 16.06 5.03
N SER A 911 -13.26 14.79 5.23
CA SER A 911 -12.40 13.64 4.95
C SER A 911 -12.16 13.47 3.45
N ALA A 912 -13.18 13.70 2.61
CA ALA A 912 -13.02 13.66 1.16
C ALA A 912 -12.14 14.81 0.66
N GLU A 913 -12.32 16.02 1.18
CA GLU A 913 -11.49 17.19 0.87
C GLU A 913 -10.02 16.97 1.33
N LEU A 914 -9.83 16.41 2.53
CA LEU A 914 -8.50 16.06 3.04
C LEU A 914 -7.81 15.01 2.17
N SER A 915 -8.54 13.98 1.72
CA SER A 915 -8.02 12.97 0.79
C SER A 915 -7.61 13.57 -0.55
N GLN A 916 -8.32 14.59 -1.05
CA GLN A 916 -7.97 15.27 -2.30
C GLN A 916 -6.74 16.17 -2.18
N LEU A 917 -6.57 16.83 -1.03
CA LEU A 917 -5.39 17.65 -0.73
C LEU A 917 -4.13 16.81 -0.47
N GLY A 918 -4.31 15.49 -0.28
CA GLY A 918 -3.29 14.49 0.01
C GLY A 918 -2.67 14.66 1.39
N ASP A 919 -1.89 13.66 1.83
CA ASP A 919 -1.30 13.66 3.16
C ASP A 919 -0.19 14.71 3.34
N SER A 920 0.00 15.13 4.59
CA SER A 920 1.16 15.93 5.00
C SER A 920 2.43 15.09 4.84
N MET A 921 3.50 15.69 4.35
CA MET A 921 4.80 15.08 4.04
C MET A 921 5.45 14.39 5.27
N LEU A 922 4.97 13.20 5.61
CA LEU A 922 5.55 12.26 6.58
C LEU A 922 5.93 10.96 5.86
N GLY A 923 6.52 11.11 4.67
CA GLY A 923 7.02 10.00 3.86
C GLY A 923 8.26 10.44 3.09
N ASN A 924 9.10 9.48 2.75
CA ASN A 924 10.34 9.69 2.00
C ASN A 924 10.04 10.44 0.68
N SER A 925 10.52 11.68 0.54
CA SER A 925 10.36 12.55 -0.65
C SER A 925 10.67 11.81 -1.97
N ALA A 926 11.62 10.87 -1.89
CA ALA A 926 12.00 9.99 -2.98
C ALA A 926 10.85 9.09 -3.49
N ASN A 927 10.04 8.52 -2.59
CA ASN A 927 8.91 7.65 -2.95
C ASN A 927 7.76 8.44 -3.58
N ILE A 928 7.53 9.66 -3.10
CA ILE A 928 6.50 10.55 -3.64
C ILE A 928 6.85 10.94 -5.08
N ILE A 929 8.11 11.35 -5.33
CA ILE A 929 8.58 11.66 -6.68
C ILE A 929 8.51 10.43 -7.59
N LEU A 930 8.88 9.24 -7.09
CA LEU A 930 8.82 8.01 -7.89
C LEU A 930 7.38 7.64 -8.27
N ASN A 931 6.42 7.81 -7.35
CA ASN A 931 5.00 7.61 -7.65
C ASN A 931 4.51 8.61 -8.68
N ILE A 932 4.89 9.89 -8.56
CA ILE A 932 4.49 10.95 -9.52
C ILE A 932 5.09 10.68 -10.91
N ILE A 933 6.36 10.28 -10.99
CA ILE A 933 7.02 9.90 -12.25
C ILE A 933 6.30 8.70 -12.89
N THR A 934 5.94 7.69 -12.09
CA THR A 934 5.27 6.48 -12.57
C THR A 934 3.85 6.78 -13.07
N GLU A 935 3.08 7.57 -12.32
CA GLU A 935 1.74 8.02 -12.71
C GLU A 935 1.80 8.83 -14.01
N PHE A 936 2.68 9.83 -14.08
CA PHE A 936 2.88 10.63 -15.29
C PHE A 936 3.26 9.77 -16.51
N SER A 937 4.18 8.82 -16.35
CA SER A 937 4.62 7.94 -17.45
C SER A 937 3.49 7.03 -17.94
N ASN A 938 2.70 6.48 -17.03
CA ASN A 938 1.53 5.65 -17.36
C ASN A 938 0.44 6.45 -18.08
N GLU A 939 0.19 7.68 -17.64
CA GLU A 939 -0.77 8.56 -18.30
C GLU A 939 -0.30 8.97 -19.70
N TYR A 940 0.98 9.34 -19.85
CA TYR A 940 1.58 9.64 -21.14
C TYR A 940 1.42 8.45 -22.11
N ARG A 941 1.71 7.24 -21.63
CA ARG A 941 1.51 5.99 -22.39
C ARG A 941 0.05 5.80 -22.79
N THR A 942 -0.89 6.06 -21.89
CA THR A 942 -2.33 5.91 -22.13
C THR A 942 -2.84 6.89 -23.19
N VAL A 943 -2.36 8.14 -23.18
CA VAL A 943 -2.73 9.17 -24.18
C VAL A 943 -2.18 8.82 -25.56
N LEU A 944 -0.97 8.26 -25.64
CA LEU A 944 -0.40 7.80 -26.91
C LEU A 944 -1.11 6.55 -27.46
N GLU A 945 -1.51 5.61 -26.60
CA GLU A 945 -2.22 4.39 -26.99
C GLU A 945 -3.71 4.62 -27.28
N GLY A 946 -4.28 5.76 -26.83
CA GLY A 946 -5.68 6.11 -27.06
C GLY A 946 -6.67 5.49 -26.05
N ASN A 947 -6.17 4.99 -24.91
CA ASN A 947 -6.97 4.29 -23.88
C ASN A 947 -7.44 5.22 -22.75
N ASN A 948 -7.65 6.51 -23.03
CA ASN A 948 -7.96 7.50 -22.01
C ASN A 948 -9.43 7.40 -21.55
N GLN A 949 -9.70 7.55 -20.25
CA GLN A 949 -11.07 7.46 -19.69
C GLN A 949 -11.94 8.66 -20.06
N GLU A 950 -11.33 9.82 -20.31
CA GLU A 950 -12.00 11.06 -20.75
C GLU A 950 -11.79 11.28 -22.25
N LEU A 951 -12.54 10.54 -23.08
CA LEU A 951 -12.55 10.72 -24.53
C LEU A 951 -13.34 11.99 -24.88
N SER A 952 -12.65 13.02 -25.39
CA SER A 952 -13.31 14.20 -25.95
C SER A 952 -13.93 13.86 -27.31
N SER A 953 -15.21 14.20 -27.49
CA SER A 953 -15.91 14.04 -28.78
C SER A 953 -15.64 15.18 -29.78
N ILE A 954 -14.84 16.18 -29.39
CA ILE A 954 -14.73 17.46 -30.11
C ILE A 954 -13.41 17.57 -30.89
N GLU A 955 -12.31 17.05 -30.35
CA GLU A 955 -10.97 17.22 -30.95
C GLU A 955 -10.17 15.91 -30.99
N LEU A 956 -9.43 15.70 -32.08
CA LEU A 956 -8.43 14.63 -32.18
C LEU A 956 -7.25 14.96 -31.26
N SER A 957 -6.86 14.00 -30.42
CA SER A 957 -5.76 14.16 -29.47
C SER A 957 -4.88 12.91 -29.40
N GLY A 958 -3.65 13.06 -28.94
CA GLY A 958 -2.74 11.95 -28.68
C GLY A 958 -2.37 11.16 -29.94
N GLY A 959 -2.38 9.82 -29.84
CA GLY A 959 -2.02 8.92 -30.93
C GLY A 959 -2.87 9.08 -32.20
N ALA A 960 -4.14 9.45 -32.08
CA ALA A 960 -5.04 9.66 -33.23
C ALA A 960 -4.57 10.84 -34.11
N ARG A 961 -4.07 11.90 -33.50
CA ARG A 961 -3.55 13.07 -34.21
C ARG A 961 -2.21 12.80 -34.88
N ILE A 962 -1.34 11.99 -34.25
CA ILE A 962 -0.09 11.51 -34.85
C ILE A 962 -0.39 10.67 -36.10
N SER A 963 -1.37 9.77 -36.03
CA SER A 963 -1.82 8.97 -37.19
C SER A 963 -2.31 9.85 -38.35
N PHE A 964 -3.06 10.93 -38.05
CA PHE A 964 -3.48 11.90 -39.06
C PHE A 964 -2.29 12.59 -39.75
N VAL A 965 -1.25 12.96 -39.00
CA VAL A 965 -0.03 13.54 -39.58
C VAL A 965 0.65 12.58 -40.55
N PHE A 966 0.73 11.28 -40.22
CA PHE A 966 1.36 10.28 -41.10
C PHE A 966 0.53 9.98 -42.35
N HIS A 967 -0.75 9.65 -42.19
CA HIS A 967 -1.56 9.11 -43.27
C HIS A 967 -2.19 10.18 -44.18
N GLU A 968 -2.54 11.34 -43.63
CA GLU A 968 -3.15 12.42 -44.41
C GLU A 968 -2.13 13.48 -44.82
N LEU A 969 -1.37 14.03 -43.88
CA LEU A 969 -0.51 15.17 -44.17
C LEU A 969 0.77 14.77 -44.93
N TYR A 970 1.51 13.79 -44.42
CA TYR A 970 2.78 13.35 -45.02
C TYR A 970 2.57 12.59 -46.33
N SER A 971 1.64 11.64 -46.37
CA SER A 971 1.28 10.87 -47.58
C SER A 971 0.91 11.79 -48.75
N ASN A 972 0.06 12.79 -48.52
CA ASN A 972 -0.33 13.76 -49.55
C ASN A 972 0.85 14.68 -49.92
N GLY A 973 1.68 15.06 -48.95
CA GLY A 973 2.90 15.85 -49.18
C GLY A 973 3.90 15.16 -50.12
N ILE A 974 4.15 13.86 -49.96
CA ILE A 974 5.06 13.09 -50.82
C ILE A 974 4.45 12.81 -52.20
N LYS A 975 3.15 12.51 -52.27
CA LYS A 975 2.46 12.29 -53.55
C LYS A 975 2.52 13.52 -54.46
N ALA A 976 2.39 14.71 -53.88
CA ALA A 976 2.38 16.00 -54.58
C ALA A 976 3.72 16.41 -55.23
N VAL A 977 4.85 15.79 -54.87
CA VAL A 977 6.18 16.15 -55.43
C VAL A 977 6.30 15.65 -56.88
N ASP A 978 6.39 16.53 -57.87
CA ASP A 978 6.58 16.12 -59.28
C ASP A 978 8.10 15.90 -59.58
N PRO A 979 8.49 14.73 -60.13
CA PRO A 979 9.88 14.48 -60.56
C PRO A 979 10.42 15.45 -61.63
N PHE A 980 9.57 16.18 -62.37
CA PHE A 980 10.00 17.05 -63.48
C PHE A 980 9.92 18.55 -63.21
N ASP A 981 9.54 18.98 -61.99
CA ASP A 981 9.45 20.41 -61.63
C ASP A 981 10.75 21.20 -61.94
N GLN A 982 11.91 20.55 -61.80
CA GLN A 982 13.23 21.17 -61.94
C GLN A 982 14.06 20.63 -63.11
N VAL A 983 13.60 19.60 -63.84
CA VAL A 983 14.35 18.93 -64.90
C VAL A 983 13.66 19.15 -66.24
N LYS A 984 14.30 19.91 -67.15
CA LYS A 984 13.76 20.16 -68.48
C LYS A 984 14.28 19.13 -69.49
N ASP A 985 13.57 18.98 -70.60
CA ASP A 985 13.91 18.05 -71.69
C ASP A 985 15.32 18.29 -72.27
N ILE A 986 15.78 19.55 -72.22
CA ILE A 986 17.13 19.96 -72.64
C ILE A 986 18.19 19.41 -71.69
N ASP A 987 17.90 19.34 -70.38
CA ASP A 987 18.82 18.83 -69.38
C ASP A 987 18.96 17.31 -69.51
N ILE A 988 17.84 16.59 -69.69
CA ILE A 988 17.81 15.15 -69.97
C ILE A 988 18.63 14.84 -71.23
N ARG A 989 18.44 15.61 -72.30
CA ARG A 989 19.18 15.45 -73.55
C ARG A 989 20.68 15.69 -73.37
N THR A 990 21.04 16.76 -72.67
CA THR A 990 22.45 17.10 -72.43
C THR A 990 23.15 15.99 -71.63
N ILE A 991 22.47 15.43 -70.62
CA ILE A 991 22.99 14.31 -69.83
C ILE A 991 23.13 13.05 -70.69
N LEU A 992 22.17 12.77 -71.58
CA LEU A 992 22.22 11.63 -72.49
C LEU A 992 23.42 11.70 -73.44
N TYR A 993 23.68 12.87 -74.05
CA TYR A 993 24.85 13.10 -74.90
C TYR A 993 26.16 12.96 -74.13
N ASN A 994 26.26 13.62 -72.96
CA ASN A 994 27.46 13.54 -72.13
C ASN A 994 27.72 12.11 -71.64
N SER A 995 26.68 11.31 -71.40
CA SER A 995 26.80 9.92 -70.98
C SER A 995 27.24 8.97 -72.10
N SER A 996 26.93 9.29 -73.36
CA SER A 996 27.28 8.47 -74.53
C SER A 996 28.70 8.75 -75.06
N GLY A 997 29.26 9.92 -74.74
CA GLY A 997 30.64 10.26 -75.08
C GLY A 997 30.87 10.39 -76.60
N SER A 998 32.00 9.86 -77.10
CA SER A 998 32.44 10.00 -78.49
C SER A 998 31.79 9.01 -79.47
N SER A 999 30.96 8.08 -78.99
CA SER A 999 30.33 7.04 -79.82
C SER A 999 28.80 7.11 -79.68
N PRO A 1000 28.03 7.15 -80.79
CA PRO A 1000 26.58 7.15 -80.71
C PRO A 1000 26.11 5.83 -80.10
N ALA A 1001 25.40 5.88 -78.97
CA ALA A 1001 24.88 4.70 -78.32
C ALA A 1001 23.73 4.10 -79.16
N LEU A 1002 23.85 2.82 -79.52
CA LEU A 1002 22.78 2.08 -80.20
C LEU A 1002 21.61 1.72 -79.26
N PHE A 1003 21.83 1.82 -77.94
CA PHE A 1003 20.86 1.56 -76.87
C PHE A 1003 20.83 2.74 -75.89
N VAL A 1004 19.70 2.94 -75.19
CA VAL A 1004 19.54 4.01 -74.20
C VAL A 1004 20.52 3.81 -73.04
N GLY A 1005 21.40 4.79 -72.79
CA GLY A 1005 22.37 4.75 -71.71
C GLY A 1005 21.71 4.75 -70.32
N THR A 1006 22.01 3.74 -69.49
CA THR A 1006 21.46 3.59 -68.13
C THR A 1006 21.97 4.65 -67.15
N THR A 1007 23.16 5.19 -67.40
CA THR A 1007 23.83 6.18 -66.53
C THR A 1007 23.10 7.53 -66.47
N ALA A 1008 22.49 7.97 -67.56
CA ALA A 1008 21.70 9.21 -67.59
C ALA A 1008 20.44 9.11 -66.72
N PHE A 1009 19.75 7.97 -66.81
CA PHE A 1009 18.60 7.65 -65.95
C PHE A 1009 19.01 7.62 -64.46
N GLU A 1010 20.11 6.94 -64.14
CA GLU A 1010 20.59 6.83 -62.75
C GLU A 1010 20.91 8.20 -62.13
N LEU A 1011 21.60 9.08 -62.87
CA LEU A 1011 22.01 10.38 -62.35
C LEU A 1011 20.80 11.27 -62.02
N ILE A 1012 19.81 11.32 -62.92
CA ILE A 1012 18.61 12.16 -62.75
C ILE A 1012 17.75 11.63 -61.61
N VAL A 1013 17.53 10.31 -61.54
CA VAL A 1013 16.75 9.69 -60.47
C VAL A 1013 17.37 9.95 -59.09
N LYS A 1014 18.70 9.81 -58.95
CA LYS A 1014 19.40 10.11 -57.69
C LYS A 1014 19.18 11.55 -57.23
N GLN A 1015 19.17 12.50 -58.16
CA GLN A 1015 18.91 13.91 -57.84
C GLN A 1015 17.46 14.14 -57.39
N GLN A 1016 16.49 13.46 -58.02
CA GLN A 1016 15.08 13.59 -57.65
C GLN A 1016 14.74 12.95 -56.30
N ILE A 1017 15.34 11.79 -55.96
CA ILE A 1017 15.11 11.11 -54.67
C ILE A 1017 15.50 12.00 -53.48
N LYS A 1018 16.61 12.75 -53.59
CA LYS A 1018 17.05 13.67 -52.51
C LYS A 1018 16.03 14.76 -52.17
N ARG A 1019 15.14 15.14 -53.09
CA ARG A 1019 14.07 16.14 -52.81
C ARG A 1019 13.02 15.65 -51.82
N LEU A 1020 12.96 14.34 -51.52
CA LEU A 1020 12.05 13.78 -50.53
C LEU A 1020 12.52 14.03 -49.08
N GLU A 1021 13.71 14.60 -48.88
CA GLU A 1021 14.27 14.88 -47.54
C GLU A 1021 13.52 15.99 -46.79
N ASP A 1022 13.20 17.11 -47.45
CA ASP A 1022 12.55 18.24 -46.79
C ASP A 1022 11.13 17.90 -46.28
N PRO A 1023 10.24 17.27 -47.07
CA PRO A 1023 8.93 16.85 -46.58
C PRO A 1023 9.00 15.84 -45.43
N SER A 1024 10.01 14.96 -45.46
CA SER A 1024 10.22 13.94 -44.43
C SER A 1024 10.73 14.55 -43.12
N THR A 1025 11.65 15.51 -43.19
CA THR A 1025 12.12 16.28 -42.03
C THR A 1025 10.99 17.10 -41.42
N LYS A 1026 10.12 17.71 -42.25
CA LYS A 1026 8.95 18.47 -41.78
C LYS A 1026 7.94 17.58 -41.04
N CYS A 1027 7.75 16.33 -41.47
CA CYS A 1027 6.89 15.37 -40.78
C CYS A 1027 7.37 15.11 -39.34
N ILE A 1028 8.68 14.94 -39.15
CA ILE A 1028 9.29 14.74 -37.82
C ILE A 1028 8.97 15.93 -36.90
N SER A 1029 9.14 17.16 -37.38
CA SER A 1029 8.84 18.37 -36.58
C SER A 1029 7.37 18.46 -36.15
N LEU A 1030 6.43 18.08 -37.01
CA LEU A 1030 5.01 18.10 -36.69
C LEU A 1030 4.62 17.06 -35.64
N VAL A 1031 5.28 15.90 -35.65
CA VAL A 1031 5.09 14.88 -34.60
C VAL A 1031 5.69 15.37 -33.28
N TYR A 1032 6.86 16.01 -33.30
CA TYR A 1032 7.46 16.62 -32.11
C TYR A 1032 6.54 17.67 -31.46
N ASP A 1033 5.94 18.55 -32.26
CA ASP A 1033 5.01 19.57 -31.75
C ASP A 1033 3.77 18.95 -31.07
N GLU A 1034 3.30 17.79 -31.58
CA GLU A 1034 2.21 17.04 -30.93
C GLU A 1034 2.64 16.44 -29.59
N LEU A 1035 3.85 15.88 -29.50
CA LEU A 1035 4.37 15.36 -28.22
C LEU A 1035 4.49 16.48 -27.16
N VAL A 1036 4.91 17.68 -27.57
CA VAL A 1036 4.96 18.85 -26.68
C VAL A 1036 3.56 19.30 -26.24
N ARG A 1037 2.57 19.24 -27.14
CA ARG A 1037 1.16 19.54 -26.79
C ARG A 1037 0.63 18.58 -25.73
N ILE A 1038 0.89 17.27 -25.86
CA ILE A 1038 0.49 16.25 -24.88
C ILE A 1038 1.11 16.52 -23.52
N LEU A 1039 2.41 16.86 -23.47
CA LEU A 1039 3.10 17.24 -22.24
C LEU A 1039 2.40 18.41 -21.53
N GLY A 1040 2.02 19.46 -22.28
CA GLY A 1040 1.33 20.62 -21.73
C GLY A 1040 -0.04 20.28 -21.11
N GLN A 1041 -0.79 19.33 -21.69
CA GLN A 1041 -2.07 18.88 -21.14
C GLN A 1041 -1.89 18.11 -19.83
N LEU A 1042 -0.91 17.20 -19.76
CA LEU A 1042 -0.64 16.41 -18.56
C LEU A 1042 -0.19 17.27 -17.37
N LEU A 1043 0.65 18.28 -17.62
CA LEU A 1043 1.16 19.19 -16.57
C LEU A 1043 0.12 20.19 -16.02
N ASN A 1044 -1.11 20.20 -16.52
CA ASN A 1044 -2.19 21.05 -16.02
C ASN A 1044 -3.08 20.39 -14.95
N LYS A 1045 -2.86 19.11 -14.65
CA LYS A 1045 -3.55 18.36 -13.59
C LYS A 1045 -3.25 18.90 -12.19
N GLN A 1046 -4.16 18.65 -11.25
CA GLN A 1046 -4.11 19.19 -9.88
C GLN A 1046 -2.83 18.84 -9.12
N LEU A 1047 -2.24 17.67 -9.37
CA LEU A 1047 -1.00 17.23 -8.73
C LEU A 1047 0.19 18.16 -9.05
N PHE A 1048 0.31 18.61 -10.29
CA PHE A 1048 1.32 19.60 -10.71
C PHE A 1048 0.96 21.04 -10.30
N ARG A 1049 -0.28 21.31 -9.89
CA ARG A 1049 -0.67 22.59 -9.26
C ARG A 1049 -0.28 22.64 -7.77
N ARG A 1050 -0.25 21.48 -7.10
CA ARG A 1050 0.23 21.34 -5.71
C ARG A 1050 1.73 21.62 -5.61
N TYR A 1051 2.51 21.15 -6.59
CA TYR A 1051 3.98 21.28 -6.64
C TYR A 1051 4.44 22.12 -7.86
N PRO A 1052 4.46 23.45 -7.76
CA PRO A 1052 4.78 24.33 -8.90
C PRO A 1052 6.22 24.18 -9.40
N MET A 1053 7.20 24.04 -8.49
CA MET A 1053 8.61 23.84 -8.84
C MET A 1053 8.83 22.50 -9.56
N LEU A 1054 8.16 21.45 -9.10
CA LEU A 1054 8.18 20.13 -9.75
C LEU A 1054 7.66 20.20 -11.20
N LYS A 1055 6.56 20.93 -11.43
CA LYS A 1055 5.97 21.12 -12.76
C LYS A 1055 6.98 21.72 -13.75
N GLU A 1056 7.68 22.77 -13.34
CA GLU A 1056 8.69 23.43 -14.19
C GLU A 1056 9.86 22.50 -14.52
N LYS A 1057 10.32 21.73 -13.53
CA LYS A 1057 11.40 20.76 -13.73
C LYS A 1057 11.00 19.62 -14.67
N PHE A 1058 9.80 19.04 -14.51
CA PHE A 1058 9.26 18.03 -15.42
C PHE A 1058 9.20 18.56 -16.86
N HIS A 1059 8.68 19.76 -17.06
CA HIS A 1059 8.59 20.39 -18.37
C HIS A 1059 9.97 20.53 -19.03
N ALA A 1060 10.97 20.99 -18.30
CA ALA A 1060 12.33 21.15 -18.80
C ALA A 1060 13.00 19.81 -19.18
N VAL A 1061 12.90 18.81 -18.32
CA VAL A 1061 13.52 17.48 -18.55
C VAL A 1061 12.89 16.78 -19.74
N VAL A 1062 11.56 16.74 -19.83
CA VAL A 1062 10.86 16.06 -20.94
C VAL A 1062 11.12 16.73 -22.28
N ILE A 1063 11.17 18.07 -22.34
CA ILE A 1063 11.54 18.79 -23.58
C ILE A 1063 12.98 18.48 -23.99
N SER A 1064 13.91 18.45 -23.04
CA SER A 1064 15.30 18.06 -23.32
C SER A 1064 15.38 16.64 -23.88
N PHE A 1065 14.60 15.71 -23.31
CA PHE A 1065 14.51 14.34 -23.79
C PHE A 1065 13.94 14.23 -25.21
N PHE A 1066 12.85 14.94 -25.52
CA PHE A 1066 12.29 14.96 -26.88
C PHE A 1066 13.29 15.50 -27.90
N LYS A 1067 14.06 16.54 -27.57
CA LYS A 1067 15.13 17.06 -28.43
C LYS A 1067 16.25 16.05 -28.66
N LYS A 1068 16.67 15.32 -27.61
CA LYS A 1068 17.68 14.24 -27.71
C LYS A 1068 17.22 13.11 -28.64
N CYS A 1069 15.92 12.80 -28.68
CA CYS A 1069 15.35 11.78 -29.56
C CYS A 1069 15.20 12.24 -31.02
N MET A 1070 15.13 13.55 -31.27
CA MET A 1070 14.99 14.12 -32.61
C MET A 1070 16.23 13.90 -33.48
N GLU A 1071 17.44 13.99 -32.92
CA GLU A 1071 18.69 13.83 -33.67
C GLU A 1071 18.84 12.45 -34.36
N PRO A 1072 18.72 11.32 -33.65
CA PRO A 1072 18.80 10.00 -34.28
C PRO A 1072 17.64 9.76 -35.24
N THR A 1073 16.45 10.31 -34.96
CA THR A 1073 15.28 10.21 -35.85
C THR A 1073 15.50 10.93 -37.19
N ASN A 1074 16.07 12.14 -37.16
CA ASN A 1074 16.45 12.84 -38.38
C ASN A 1074 17.54 12.09 -39.15
N LYS A 1075 18.52 11.54 -38.44
CA LYS A 1075 19.61 10.78 -39.06
C LYS A 1075 19.09 9.54 -39.80
N ILE A 1076 18.25 8.71 -39.16
CA ILE A 1076 17.75 7.48 -39.79
C ILE A 1076 16.89 7.78 -41.02
N VAL A 1077 16.08 8.84 -40.98
CA VAL A 1077 15.24 9.24 -42.13
C VAL A 1077 16.11 9.75 -43.29
N ARG A 1078 17.17 10.52 -43.01
CA ARG A 1078 18.16 10.90 -44.03
C ARG A 1078 18.89 9.69 -44.60
N ASP A 1079 19.27 8.75 -43.74
CA ASP A 1079 19.97 7.52 -44.16
C ASP A 1079 19.07 6.66 -45.05
N LEU A 1080 17.77 6.52 -44.76
CA LEU A 1080 16.81 5.83 -45.62
C LEU A 1080 16.73 6.45 -47.03
N ILE A 1081 16.70 7.78 -47.13
CA ILE A 1081 16.70 8.48 -48.43
C ILE A 1081 18.02 8.27 -49.16
N ASN A 1082 19.14 8.32 -48.44
CA ASN A 1082 20.47 8.07 -48.98
C ASN A 1082 20.63 6.61 -49.45
N MET A 1083 20.01 5.64 -48.78
CA MET A 1083 19.99 4.24 -49.20
C MET A 1083 19.28 4.08 -50.54
N GLU A 1084 18.08 4.67 -50.70
CA GLU A 1084 17.33 4.66 -51.97
C GLU A 1084 18.07 5.38 -53.10
N ALA A 1085 18.87 6.40 -52.77
CA ALA A 1085 19.71 7.12 -53.73
C ALA A 1085 21.04 6.40 -54.04
N CYS A 1086 21.49 5.45 -53.21
CA CYS A 1086 22.78 4.79 -53.39
C CYS A 1086 22.72 3.75 -54.52
N TYR A 1087 21.73 2.85 -54.45
CA TYR A 1087 21.56 1.74 -55.38
C TYR A 1087 20.17 1.78 -56.02
N ILE A 1088 20.13 1.86 -57.37
CA ILE A 1088 18.88 1.89 -58.13
C ILE A 1088 18.54 0.47 -58.57
N ASN A 1089 17.51 -0.12 -57.96
CA ASN A 1089 17.11 -1.49 -58.25
C ASN A 1089 16.17 -1.55 -59.47
N THR A 1090 16.74 -1.72 -60.66
CA THR A 1090 16.00 -1.90 -61.91
C THR A 1090 15.37 -3.30 -62.07
N GLY A 1091 15.58 -4.22 -61.12
CA GLY A 1091 14.95 -5.55 -61.08
C GLY A 1091 13.62 -5.61 -60.32
N HIS A 1092 13.11 -4.47 -59.85
CA HIS A 1092 11.85 -4.40 -59.11
C HIS A 1092 10.64 -4.77 -60.00
N PRO A 1093 9.67 -5.59 -59.53
CA PRO A 1093 8.56 -6.09 -60.36
C PRO A 1093 7.65 -4.98 -60.92
N ASP A 1094 7.46 -3.89 -60.16
CA ASP A 1094 6.68 -2.72 -60.61
C ASP A 1094 7.50 -1.73 -61.47
N PHE A 1095 8.82 -1.98 -61.66
CA PHE A 1095 9.66 -1.11 -62.49
C PHE A 1095 9.48 -1.47 -63.97
N LEU A 1096 9.34 -0.44 -64.79
CA LEU A 1096 9.05 -0.61 -66.20
C LEU A 1096 10.35 -0.89 -66.98
N ASN A 1097 10.51 -2.09 -67.54
CA ASN A 1097 11.70 -2.45 -68.31
C ASN A 1097 11.84 -1.57 -69.58
N GLY A 1098 13.08 -1.20 -69.93
CA GLY A 1098 13.37 -0.31 -71.08
C GLY A 1098 12.77 -0.78 -72.41
N HIS A 1099 12.68 -2.09 -72.66
CA HIS A 1099 12.06 -2.64 -73.87
C HIS A 1099 10.53 -2.46 -73.90
N ARG A 1100 9.86 -2.56 -72.74
CA ARG A 1100 8.43 -2.25 -72.61
C ARG A 1100 8.18 -0.74 -72.70
N ALA A 1101 9.11 0.09 -72.19
CA ALA A 1101 9.03 1.54 -72.32
C ALA A 1101 9.05 1.97 -73.79
N MET A 1102 9.96 1.40 -74.59
CA MET A 1102 10.03 1.67 -76.03
C MET A 1102 8.76 1.25 -76.76
N THR A 1103 8.17 0.09 -76.43
CA THR A 1103 6.88 -0.33 -77.02
C THR A 1103 5.76 0.65 -76.71
N ILE A 1104 5.64 1.11 -75.46
CA ILE A 1104 4.61 2.07 -75.04
C ILE A 1104 4.78 3.42 -75.74
N VAL A 1105 6.01 3.90 -75.92
CA VAL A 1105 6.28 5.15 -76.64
C VAL A 1105 6.00 5.00 -78.14
N ASN A 1106 6.41 3.89 -78.76
CA ASN A 1106 6.13 3.61 -80.17
C ASN A 1106 4.62 3.43 -80.44
N GLU A 1107 3.86 2.82 -79.53
CA GLU A 1107 2.40 2.73 -79.63
C GLU A 1107 1.72 4.10 -79.49
N ARG A 1108 2.21 4.96 -78.58
CA ARG A 1108 1.73 6.35 -78.45
C ARG A 1108 2.01 7.18 -79.71
N GLN A 1109 3.12 6.94 -80.40
CA GLN A 1109 3.44 7.59 -81.68
C GLN A 1109 2.73 6.96 -82.89
N ALA A 1110 2.39 5.66 -82.86
CA ALA A 1110 1.66 4.98 -83.93
C ALA A 1110 0.15 5.31 -83.95
N GLY A 1111 -0.43 5.64 -82.79
CA GLY A 1111 -1.84 6.04 -82.64
C GLY A 1111 -2.21 7.42 -83.23
N SER A 1112 -1.24 8.20 -83.71
CA SER A 1112 -1.44 9.60 -84.15
C SER A 1112 -1.45 9.80 -85.68
N LYS A 1113 -2.17 8.96 -86.44
CA LYS A 1113 -2.59 9.28 -87.84
C LYS A 1113 -4.11 9.33 -87.94
N PRO A 1114 -4.73 10.52 -88.14
CA PRO A 1114 -6.19 10.63 -88.26
C PRO A 1114 -6.70 10.15 -89.63
N THR A 1115 -7.73 9.31 -89.62
CA THR A 1115 -8.52 8.91 -90.80
C THR A 1115 -9.22 10.15 -91.37
N GLN A 1116 -8.91 10.55 -92.61
CA GLN A 1116 -9.57 11.68 -93.25
C GLN A 1116 -11.03 11.34 -93.58
N VAL A 1117 -11.95 12.16 -93.07
CA VAL A 1117 -13.35 12.23 -93.48
C VAL A 1117 -13.55 13.49 -94.32
N ASP A 1118 -14.27 13.37 -95.43
CA ASP A 1118 -14.56 14.50 -96.33
C ASP A 1118 -15.44 15.55 -95.60
N PRO A 1119 -14.99 16.82 -95.47
CA PRO A 1119 -15.61 17.83 -94.61
C PRO A 1119 -17.05 18.25 -94.97
N LYS A 1120 -17.61 17.79 -96.10
CA LYS A 1120 -18.98 18.17 -96.53
C LYS A 1120 -20.04 17.08 -96.38
N THR A 1121 -19.69 15.81 -96.14
CA THR A 1121 -20.72 14.72 -96.07
C THR A 1121 -20.49 13.63 -95.02
N GLY A 1122 -19.35 13.57 -94.31
CA GLY A 1122 -19.24 12.86 -93.03
C GLY A 1122 -19.44 11.32 -93.01
N LYS A 1123 -19.28 10.60 -94.13
CA LYS A 1123 -19.22 9.12 -94.16
C LYS A 1123 -17.92 8.60 -94.80
N PRO A 1124 -17.38 7.44 -94.36
CA PRO A 1124 -16.06 6.95 -94.76
C PRO A 1124 -16.07 6.17 -96.09
N LEU A 1125 -15.06 6.38 -96.94
CA LEU A 1125 -14.89 5.70 -98.24
C LEU A 1125 -14.05 4.40 -98.10
N PRO A 1126 -14.51 3.24 -98.62
CA PRO A 1126 -13.76 1.97 -98.62
C PRO A 1126 -12.75 1.85 -99.79
N PRO A 1127 -11.78 0.91 -99.72
CA PRO A 1127 -10.49 1.01 -100.39
C PRO A 1127 -10.50 0.44 -101.81
N ARG A 1128 -9.73 1.04 -102.73
CA ARG A 1128 -9.43 0.43 -104.03
C ARG A 1128 -7.93 0.22 -104.22
N ALA A 1129 -7.61 -1.04 -104.54
CA ALA A 1129 -6.32 -1.53 -104.97
C ALA A 1129 -6.08 -1.30 -106.48
N ASN A 1130 -4.84 -1.60 -106.88
CA ASN A 1130 -4.22 -1.68 -108.21
C ASN A 1130 -3.54 -0.42 -108.76
N SER A 1131 -2.20 -0.49 -108.75
CA SER A 1131 -1.21 0.28 -109.53
C SER A 1131 -1.03 -0.30 -110.95
N PRO A 1132 -0.22 0.27 -111.90
CA PRO A 1132 0.60 1.50 -111.87
C PRO A 1132 0.50 2.42 -113.13
N SER A 1133 1.23 3.56 -113.09
CA SER A 1133 1.60 4.54 -114.16
C SER A 1133 0.55 5.58 -114.59
N VAL A 1134 0.84 6.81 -115.07
CA VAL A 1134 1.96 7.80 -115.07
C VAL A 1134 1.32 9.13 -115.57
N ASP A 1135 1.89 10.28 -115.15
CA ASP A 1135 1.90 11.61 -115.81
C ASP A 1135 0.89 12.77 -115.53
N LEU A 1136 1.55 13.91 -115.23
CA LEU A 1136 1.42 15.29 -115.74
C LEU A 1136 0.26 16.23 -115.33
N THR A 1137 0.63 17.19 -114.48
CA THR A 1137 0.57 18.67 -114.62
C THR A 1137 -0.67 19.33 -115.26
N ASN A 1138 -1.32 20.23 -114.51
CA ASN A 1138 -1.45 21.68 -114.77
C ASN A 1138 -2.69 22.27 -114.10
N ALA A 1139 -2.51 23.38 -113.37
CA ALA A 1139 -3.52 24.43 -113.26
C ALA A 1139 -2.82 25.74 -112.89
N GLU A 1140 -2.58 26.51 -113.94
CA GLU A 1140 -2.12 27.90 -113.96
C GLU A 1140 -3.23 28.86 -113.48
N GLY A 1141 -2.79 29.99 -112.94
CA GLY A 1141 -3.22 31.31 -113.40
C GLY A 1141 -4.71 31.64 -113.44
N SER A 1142 -5.21 32.27 -112.39
CA SER A 1142 -6.01 33.49 -112.58
C SER A 1142 -5.53 34.53 -111.59
N SER A 1143 -4.55 35.26 -112.11
CA SER A 1143 -3.87 36.43 -111.60
C SER A 1143 -4.86 37.55 -111.28
N GLY A 1144 -5.18 37.70 -109.99
CA GLY A 1144 -5.89 38.82 -109.40
C GLY A 1144 -4.91 39.68 -108.60
N SER A 1145 -4.70 40.89 -109.10
CA SER A 1145 -3.81 41.93 -108.60
C SER A 1145 -4.42 42.69 -107.42
N GLY A 1146 -3.57 43.10 -106.47
CA GLY A 1146 -3.88 44.14 -105.47
C GLY A 1146 -3.40 43.84 -104.04
N PHE A 1147 -2.27 44.33 -103.51
CA PHE A 1147 -1.22 45.23 -104.05
C PHE A 1147 -0.03 45.29 -103.03
N PHE A 1148 1.21 45.08 -103.49
CA PHE A 1148 2.54 45.46 -102.91
C PHE A 1148 3.15 44.77 -101.64
N GLY A 1149 4.41 44.27 -101.76
CA GLY A 1149 5.44 44.34 -100.69
C GLY A 1149 5.80 43.03 -99.92
N SER A 1150 6.48 42.02 -100.46
CA SER A 1150 7.96 41.91 -100.63
C SER A 1150 8.74 41.54 -99.34
N PHE A 1151 9.78 40.69 -99.31
CA PHE A 1151 10.79 40.27 -100.28
C PHE A 1151 11.26 38.85 -99.90
N TRP A 1152 11.10 37.84 -100.76
CA TRP A 1152 12.11 37.35 -101.71
C TRP A 1152 13.23 36.47 -101.13
N ALA A 1153 13.20 35.22 -101.62
CA ALA A 1153 14.33 34.43 -102.09
C ALA A 1153 15.29 33.76 -101.08
N SER A 1154 15.07 32.45 -100.97
CA SER A 1154 16.13 31.47 -101.24
C SER A 1154 17.03 31.92 -102.40
N LYS A 1155 18.32 32.08 -102.13
CA LYS A 1155 19.34 31.67 -103.08
C LYS A 1155 20.27 30.69 -102.40
N ASN A 1156 19.87 29.44 -102.52
CA ASN A 1156 20.77 28.30 -102.48
C ASN A 1156 21.97 28.56 -103.42
N LYS A 1157 23.20 28.48 -102.89
CA LYS A 1157 24.31 27.92 -103.66
C LYS A 1157 25.34 27.31 -102.70
N LYS A 1158 25.25 25.98 -102.60
CA LYS A 1158 26.33 25.04 -102.22
C LYS A 1158 27.71 25.70 -102.23
N LYS A 1159 28.32 25.81 -101.06
CA LYS A 1159 29.74 25.52 -100.88
C LYS A 1159 29.84 24.47 -99.79
N MET A 1160 30.61 23.42 -100.09
CA MET A 1160 31.07 22.43 -99.11
C MET A 1160 31.48 23.16 -97.83
N ALA A 1161 30.79 22.91 -96.73
CA ALA A 1161 31.14 23.50 -95.45
C ALA A 1161 32.45 22.86 -94.98
N ALA A 1162 33.47 23.70 -94.90
CA ALA A 1162 34.78 23.38 -94.36
C ALA A 1162 34.64 22.91 -92.90
N MET A 1163 35.52 21.99 -92.48
CA MET A 1163 35.73 21.65 -91.08
C MET A 1163 36.28 22.88 -90.34
N GLU A 1164 35.41 23.69 -89.76
CA GLU A 1164 35.79 24.70 -88.76
C GLU A 1164 35.78 24.08 -87.35
N PRO A 1165 36.68 24.50 -86.43
CA PRO A 1165 36.74 23.97 -85.07
C PRO A 1165 35.48 24.33 -84.27
N PRO A 1166 35.01 23.45 -83.36
CA PRO A 1166 33.79 23.70 -82.60
C PRO A 1166 33.92 24.89 -81.62
N PRO A 1167 32.84 25.63 -81.36
CA PRO A 1167 32.83 26.75 -80.41
C PRO A 1167 33.15 26.31 -78.96
N PRO A 1168 33.68 27.20 -78.11
CA PRO A 1168 34.19 26.87 -76.77
C PRO A 1168 33.13 26.37 -75.77
N THR A 1169 31.84 26.57 -76.05
CA THR A 1169 30.74 25.98 -75.25
C THR A 1169 29.67 25.42 -76.19
N LEU A 1170 29.47 24.10 -76.15
CA LEU A 1170 28.47 23.38 -76.94
C LEU A 1170 27.28 23.03 -76.03
N LYS A 1171 26.07 23.50 -76.38
CA LYS A 1171 24.80 23.04 -75.80
C LYS A 1171 24.00 22.35 -76.90
N ALA A 1172 23.28 21.27 -76.57
CA ALA A 1172 22.45 20.52 -77.51
C ALA A 1172 21.20 21.36 -77.92
N SER A 1173 21.39 22.29 -78.86
CA SER A 1173 20.41 23.29 -79.29
C SER A 1173 20.14 23.14 -80.79
N ALA A 1174 19.19 22.26 -81.15
CA ALA A 1174 18.47 22.22 -82.42
C ALA A 1174 17.24 21.30 -82.28
N SER A 1175 16.32 21.36 -83.26
CA SER A 1175 15.11 20.52 -83.35
C SER A 1175 15.42 19.04 -83.11
N LEU A 1176 14.64 18.41 -82.22
CA LEU A 1176 14.73 16.97 -81.91
C LEU A 1176 14.60 16.15 -83.19
N SER A 1177 15.53 15.21 -83.41
CA SER A 1177 15.25 14.09 -84.29
C SER A 1177 14.18 13.20 -83.66
N GLU A 1178 13.38 12.50 -84.48
CA GLU A 1178 12.33 11.58 -84.00
C GLU A 1178 12.89 10.52 -83.04
N ARG A 1179 14.13 10.09 -83.27
CA ARG A 1179 14.85 9.14 -82.40
C ARG A 1179 15.17 9.74 -81.02
N GLU A 1180 15.68 10.96 -80.97
CA GLU A 1180 16.00 11.63 -79.70
C GLU A 1180 14.74 11.94 -78.87
N SER A 1181 13.64 12.31 -79.55
CA SER A 1181 12.36 12.55 -78.86
C SER A 1181 11.87 11.26 -78.18
N THR A 1182 12.01 10.14 -78.87
CA THR A 1182 11.65 8.81 -78.36
C THR A 1182 12.53 8.41 -77.17
N GLU A 1183 13.85 8.64 -77.23
CA GLU A 1183 14.77 8.31 -76.13
C GLU A 1183 14.52 9.18 -74.87
N VAL A 1184 14.23 10.47 -75.04
CA VAL A 1184 13.88 11.37 -73.93
C VAL A 1184 12.55 10.95 -73.28
N GLU A 1185 11.54 10.58 -74.07
CA GLU A 1185 10.25 10.09 -73.56
C GLU A 1185 10.39 8.75 -72.82
N VAL A 1186 11.22 7.83 -73.32
CA VAL A 1186 11.53 6.57 -72.64
C VAL A 1186 12.17 6.85 -71.27
N ILE A 1187 13.16 7.72 -71.18
CA ILE A 1187 13.80 8.06 -69.90
C ILE A 1187 12.81 8.72 -68.93
N LYS A 1188 11.94 9.62 -69.40
CA LYS A 1188 10.89 10.21 -68.57
C LYS A 1188 9.93 9.15 -67.98
N LEU A 1189 9.53 8.17 -68.78
CA LEU A 1189 8.70 7.07 -68.29
C LEU A 1189 9.43 6.21 -67.25
N LEU A 1190 10.71 5.92 -67.46
CA LEU A 1190 11.54 5.18 -66.51
C LEU A 1190 11.71 5.95 -65.19
N ILE A 1191 12.00 7.25 -65.25
CA ILE A 1191 12.12 8.13 -64.07
C ILE A 1191 10.80 8.13 -63.29
N THR A 1192 9.67 8.32 -63.98
CA THR A 1192 8.34 8.35 -63.35
C THR A 1192 8.02 7.02 -62.67
N SER A 1193 8.28 5.91 -63.36
CA SER A 1193 8.07 4.56 -62.83
C SER A 1193 8.89 4.31 -61.56
N TYR A 1194 10.20 4.58 -61.58
CA TYR A 1194 11.05 4.38 -60.42
C TYR A 1194 10.73 5.33 -59.26
N PHE A 1195 10.51 6.61 -59.56
CA PHE A 1195 10.21 7.62 -58.54
C PHE A 1195 8.90 7.32 -57.80
N ASN A 1196 7.89 6.78 -58.48
CA ASN A 1196 6.64 6.35 -57.84
C ASN A 1196 6.83 5.15 -56.89
N ILE A 1197 7.72 4.22 -57.23
CA ILE A 1197 8.08 3.10 -56.33
C ILE A 1197 8.73 3.66 -55.06
N VAL A 1198 9.72 4.55 -55.21
CA VAL A 1198 10.41 5.18 -54.07
C VAL A 1198 9.44 5.98 -53.22
N LYS A 1199 8.51 6.75 -53.82
CA LYS A 1199 7.45 7.45 -53.07
C LYS A 1199 6.62 6.49 -52.21
N ARG A 1200 6.22 5.34 -52.75
CA ARG A 1200 5.45 4.33 -52.01
C ARG A 1200 6.26 3.78 -50.83
N THR A 1201 7.54 3.47 -51.05
CA THR A 1201 8.44 3.01 -50.00
C THR A 1201 8.62 4.06 -48.91
N MET A 1202 8.83 5.33 -49.28
CA MET A 1202 9.01 6.44 -48.33
C MET A 1202 7.75 6.72 -47.50
N ILE A 1203 6.57 6.66 -48.10
CA ILE A 1203 5.28 6.82 -47.41
C ILE A 1203 5.08 5.75 -46.32
N ASP A 1204 5.62 4.54 -46.52
CA ASP A 1204 5.50 3.45 -45.55
C ASP A 1204 6.65 3.45 -44.51
N MET A 1205 7.89 3.61 -44.97
CA MET A 1205 9.08 3.46 -44.13
C MET A 1205 9.33 4.65 -43.19
N VAL A 1206 9.05 5.89 -43.60
CA VAL A 1206 9.30 7.08 -42.76
C VAL A 1206 8.41 7.12 -41.53
N PRO A 1207 7.07 6.92 -41.63
CA PRO A 1207 6.23 6.82 -40.43
C PRO A 1207 6.68 5.71 -39.48
N LYS A 1208 7.08 4.54 -39.99
CA LYS A 1208 7.61 3.43 -39.16
C LYS A 1208 8.89 3.83 -38.43
N ALA A 1209 9.80 4.54 -39.10
CA ALA A 1209 11.04 5.02 -38.49
C ALA A 1209 10.77 6.05 -37.38
N ILE A 1210 9.87 7.02 -37.61
CA ILE A 1210 9.47 8.02 -36.61
C ILE A 1210 8.73 7.36 -35.44
N MET A 1211 7.83 6.42 -35.75
CA MET A 1211 7.09 5.69 -34.74
C MET A 1211 8.03 4.92 -33.81
N TYR A 1212 9.04 4.25 -34.35
CA TYR A 1212 10.00 3.49 -33.56
C TYR A 1212 10.98 4.39 -32.78
N MET A 1213 11.68 5.29 -33.46
CA MET A 1213 12.78 6.07 -32.85
C MET A 1213 12.32 7.27 -32.02
N LEU A 1214 11.16 7.83 -32.30
CA LEU A 1214 10.65 9.00 -31.57
C LEU A 1214 9.50 8.61 -30.64
N VAL A 1215 8.39 8.08 -31.15
CA VAL A 1215 7.18 7.92 -30.33
C VAL A 1215 7.24 6.71 -29.40
N GLN A 1216 7.66 5.54 -29.89
CA GLN A 1216 7.78 4.32 -29.08
C GLN A 1216 8.97 4.41 -28.12
N PHE A 1217 10.11 4.92 -28.59
CA PHE A 1217 11.27 5.16 -27.72
C PHE A 1217 10.96 6.14 -26.59
N THR A 1218 10.29 7.27 -26.88
CA THR A 1218 9.90 8.21 -25.81
C THR A 1218 8.88 7.60 -24.86
N LYS A 1219 7.93 6.79 -25.36
CA LYS A 1219 6.96 6.07 -24.52
C LYS A 1219 7.63 5.08 -23.56
N ASP A 1220 8.60 4.31 -24.03
CA ASP A 1220 9.21 3.24 -23.24
C ASP A 1220 10.28 3.79 -22.27
N GLU A 1221 10.99 4.87 -22.65
CA GLU A 1221 12.14 5.38 -21.90
C GLU A 1221 11.85 6.63 -21.05
N MET A 1222 10.62 7.17 -21.11
CA MET A 1222 10.23 8.36 -20.34
C MET A 1222 10.47 8.20 -18.84
N GLN A 1223 10.09 7.04 -18.28
CA GLN A 1223 10.24 6.77 -16.85
C GLN A 1223 11.71 6.72 -16.45
N ARG A 1224 12.56 6.09 -17.27
CA ARG A 1224 14.01 5.98 -17.02
C ARG A 1224 14.68 7.35 -17.05
N GLU A 1225 14.40 8.16 -18.07
CA GLU A 1225 15.01 9.48 -18.24
C GLU A 1225 14.55 10.48 -17.15
N LEU A 1226 13.28 10.42 -16.74
CA LEU A 1226 12.78 11.22 -15.61
C LEU A 1226 13.45 10.80 -14.30
N LEU A 1227 13.59 9.50 -14.05
CA LEU A 1227 14.22 9.00 -12.83
C LEU A 1227 15.70 9.38 -12.78
N GLU A 1228 16.44 9.25 -13.88
CA GLU A 1228 17.86 9.62 -13.92
C GLU A 1228 18.11 11.10 -13.63
N ASN A 1229 17.31 12.00 -14.23
CA ASN A 1229 17.53 13.45 -14.12
C ASN A 1229 16.88 14.08 -12.88
N MET A 1230 15.83 13.48 -12.32
CA MET A 1230 15.11 14.04 -11.18
C MET A 1230 15.51 13.40 -9.85
N TYR A 1231 15.88 12.11 -9.83
CA TYR A 1231 16.17 11.39 -8.59
C TYR A 1231 17.60 11.61 -8.08
N ARG A 1232 18.55 12.01 -8.94
CA ARG A 1232 19.98 12.19 -8.58
C ARG A 1232 20.32 13.49 -7.85
N ASN A 1233 19.43 14.49 -7.83
CA ASN A 1233 19.73 15.81 -7.27
C ASN A 1233 19.27 15.88 -5.82
N GLY A 1234 20.13 16.33 -4.90
CA GLY A 1234 19.79 16.56 -3.47
C GLY A 1234 18.77 17.70 -3.21
N GLU A 1235 18.05 18.13 -4.24
CA GLU A 1235 17.05 19.21 -4.25
C GLU A 1235 15.61 18.65 -4.20
N LEU A 1236 15.42 17.35 -3.92
CA LEU A 1236 14.10 16.69 -3.93
C LEU A 1236 13.09 17.39 -3.00
N ASP A 1237 13.54 17.87 -1.85
CA ASP A 1237 12.69 18.57 -0.88
C ASP A 1237 12.29 19.97 -1.35
N GLU A 1238 13.13 20.65 -2.14
CA GLU A 1238 12.79 21.94 -2.75
C GLU A 1238 11.79 21.77 -3.89
N LEU A 1239 11.93 20.70 -4.69
CA LEU A 1239 11.00 20.37 -5.77
C LEU A 1239 9.60 20.02 -5.25
N LEU A 1240 9.50 19.37 -4.09
CA LEU A 1240 8.26 19.00 -3.42
C LEU A 1240 7.71 20.08 -2.47
N LYS A 1241 8.18 21.33 -2.59
CA LYS A 1241 7.60 22.42 -1.81
C LYS A 1241 6.18 22.70 -2.28
N GLU A 1242 5.23 22.48 -1.37
CA GLU A 1242 3.81 22.72 -1.61
C GLU A 1242 3.49 24.21 -1.66
N SER A 1243 2.40 24.56 -2.35
CA SER A 1243 1.86 25.91 -2.29
C SER A 1243 1.29 26.23 -0.89
N ASP A 1244 1.55 27.46 -0.41
CA ASP A 1244 1.10 27.95 0.91
C ASP A 1244 -0.42 27.83 1.11
N TYR A 1245 -1.19 27.95 0.02
CA TYR A 1245 -2.63 27.76 0.01
C TYR A 1245 -3.03 26.32 0.41
N THR A 1246 -2.37 25.31 -0.18
CA THR A 1246 -2.66 23.89 0.07
C THR A 1246 -2.33 23.51 1.51
N VAL A 1247 -1.21 24.00 2.04
CA VAL A 1247 -0.77 23.74 3.41
C VAL A 1247 -1.77 24.28 4.44
N ARG A 1248 -2.20 25.54 4.27
CA ARG A 1248 -3.20 26.16 5.17
C ARG A 1248 -4.52 25.41 5.12
N ARG A 1249 -5.01 25.08 3.91
CA ARG A 1249 -6.29 24.40 3.74
C ARG A 1249 -6.30 22.98 4.29
N ARG A 1250 -5.19 22.23 4.13
CA ARG A 1250 -5.05 20.89 4.72
C ARG A 1250 -5.10 20.96 6.25
N LYS A 1251 -4.38 21.90 6.86
CA LYS A 1251 -4.35 22.06 8.32
C LYS A 1251 -5.74 22.36 8.89
N GLU A 1252 -6.52 23.19 8.21
CA GLU A 1252 -7.93 23.45 8.56
C GLU A 1252 -8.78 22.18 8.48
N CYS A 1253 -8.66 21.41 7.40
CA CYS A 1253 -9.44 20.18 7.21
C CYS A 1253 -9.05 19.11 8.23
N GLN A 1254 -7.76 18.95 8.53
CA GLN A 1254 -7.27 17.98 9.50
C GLN A 1254 -7.78 18.26 10.91
N GLN A 1255 -7.72 19.53 11.34
CA GLN A 1255 -8.29 19.95 12.64
C GLN A 1255 -9.79 19.68 12.71
N MET A 1256 -10.51 19.90 11.61
CA MET A 1256 -11.95 19.67 11.55
C MET A 1256 -12.31 18.19 11.58
N VAL A 1257 -11.58 17.34 10.86
CA VAL A 1257 -11.78 15.87 10.86
C VAL A 1257 -11.50 15.29 12.24
N GLU A 1258 -10.42 15.71 12.90
CA GLU A 1258 -10.09 15.25 14.26
C GLU A 1258 -11.18 15.65 15.27
N SER A 1259 -11.61 16.91 15.22
CA SER A 1259 -12.67 17.44 16.09
C SER A 1259 -14.00 16.70 15.88
N LEU A 1260 -14.39 16.46 14.62
CA LEU A 1260 -15.63 15.76 14.27
C LEU A 1260 -15.56 14.26 14.61
N SER A 1261 -14.40 13.63 14.50
CA SER A 1261 -14.20 12.21 14.84
C SER A 1261 -14.36 11.98 16.34
N ARG A 1262 -13.71 12.82 17.17
CA ARG A 1262 -13.92 12.80 18.62
C ARG A 1262 -15.37 13.04 18.99
N ALA A 1263 -16.03 14.02 18.35
CA ALA A 1263 -17.46 14.27 18.57
C ALA A 1263 -18.32 13.05 18.22
N SER A 1264 -17.99 12.30 17.16
CA SER A 1264 -18.69 11.07 16.77
C SER A 1264 -18.52 9.93 17.79
N GLU A 1265 -17.31 9.75 18.33
CA GLU A 1265 -17.03 8.77 19.38
C GLU A 1265 -17.82 9.07 20.65
N ILE A 1266 -17.81 10.33 21.09
CA ILE A 1266 -18.55 10.77 22.28
C ILE A 1266 -20.06 10.57 22.09
N VAL A 1267 -20.60 10.93 20.92
CA VAL A 1267 -22.03 10.70 20.59
C VAL A 1267 -22.37 9.20 20.59
N SER A 1268 -21.42 8.33 20.24
CA SER A 1268 -21.62 6.88 20.24
C SER A 1268 -21.51 6.26 21.64
N GLN A 1269 -20.76 6.86 22.56
CA GLN A 1269 -20.68 6.43 23.97
C GLN A 1269 -21.92 6.83 24.79
N VAL A 1270 -22.58 7.93 24.43
CA VAL A 1270 -23.79 8.43 25.11
C VAL A 1270 -25.06 7.68 24.65
N GLN A 1271 -25.00 7.01 23.49
CA GLN A 1271 -26.08 6.20 22.93
C GLN A 1271 -26.08 4.80 23.54
#